data_AF-A0AAQ4NVB2-F1
#
_entry.id   AF-A0AAQ4NVB2-F1
#
_cell.length_a   1.000
_cell.length_b   1.000
_cell.length_c   1.000
_cell.angle_alpha   90.00
_cell.angle_beta   90.00
_cell.angle_gamma   90.00
#
_symmetry.space_group_name_H-M   'P 1'
#
loop_
_entity.id
_entity.type
_entity.pdbx_description
1 polymer ?
#
loop_
_entity_poly.entity_id
_entity_poly.type
_entity_poly.pdbx_seq_one_letter_code
_entity_poly.pdbx_strand_id
1 'polypeptide(L)'
;MNFGRASTLRSQVCPESQRAGWVWAVASSRSHRSVAGSADSCITKNEMGSTCCSYAGRHTTCREYCQAIFRTDSTPTVSQISAVKEYCQSHSPQLLSCVTNFTKSYPVRSPIDSLHCCDRAEATHCQVACRRILRTMSTEHEIMEGLINECGSQPLPQDPMWQCFLGSAHPASPPEVETPHPAKMDCAKLHCCAKANTSMCRDTCQEISTNWGSQTGQDFDQFCEYNPVETELINCLADVREPCQLGCKDLTYCTNFNNRPTELFRSCNVQSDQGAMSDMRLWSNGTIKMPVMNIPVLDIRKCLPDMWKAVACSLQIKPCHSKSRGSVICKSDCLDILTQCGDRKRFHEGQTPERICELLSPIDDPDRCIPLHKYLTPSSLGNSVVDEVTHPCNPNPCPSNHLCQVNRRGCLDDLHCQPFLCVPGCKLGEASEFLVQQDARIEVPTRTGLTGCHEVCTCGPSGRLENCAEMPCVDTDEPCIVGGERKNHGASFKIDCHTCSCFAGETTCSTRKCLDLDSSEEDRRRFTGLPCNCPDRFVPVCASNGRTYPSACVARCMAFKDYQFVFGRCRLGNPCAGSPCQRNQRCIPKYRVCLSDLSDCPQYECAGRPGGCDRSGVEPACDTDGLVHASRCQLLQAGKTLAYMGPCQEACRKPQQVCGHNGETYNSVCDAMADRVALDYEGPCHAVGAVSDAAPDSACSGIPCPPLSAPGCQPVTPPGACCPICASMLQILWSKEQMNTFSKLNKNQPVTVHDVLQILRLHVSVPQCDVFGYLSIDHELVVLIAPVEQQPTPLQIEACSKEAEKIDALINYASPTLVSHVPLSAFLTSEIQTSYVRSSGGAPPSPLHPGLCLLLGLVIAAAPVLHQV
;
A
#
# COMPACT_ATOMS: atom_id res chain seq x y z
N MET A 1 -12.64 -33.26 9.02
CA MET A 1 -11.85 -34.07 8.07
C MET A 1 -12.56 -34.08 6.71
N ASN A 2 -11.79 -33.97 5.61
CA ASN A 2 -12.19 -33.96 4.18
C ASN A 2 -12.61 -32.63 3.51
N PHE A 3 -11.86 -31.54 3.70
CA PHE A 3 -11.81 -30.44 2.71
C PHE A 3 -10.47 -30.31 1.95
N GLY A 4 -9.43 -31.07 2.36
CA GLY A 4 -8.15 -31.17 1.64
C GLY A 4 -8.15 -32.04 0.37
N ARG A 5 -9.33 -32.46 -0.11
CA ARG A 5 -9.48 -33.27 -1.36
C ARG A 5 -9.98 -32.45 -2.56
N ALA A 6 -10.59 -31.28 -2.37
CA ALA A 6 -11.18 -30.52 -3.47
C ALA A 6 -10.14 -29.72 -4.28
N SER A 7 -9.09 -29.20 -3.62
CA SER A 7 -7.94 -28.55 -4.27
C SER A 7 -7.05 -29.55 -5.01
N THR A 8 -6.95 -30.79 -4.52
CA THR A 8 -6.28 -31.90 -5.23
C THR A 8 -7.09 -32.39 -6.44
N LEU A 9 -8.42 -32.34 -6.40
CA LEU A 9 -9.28 -32.69 -7.55
C LEU A 9 -9.23 -31.64 -8.68
N ARG A 10 -9.06 -30.34 -8.38
CA ARG A 10 -8.83 -29.30 -9.42
C ARG A 10 -7.54 -29.53 -10.22
N SER A 11 -6.51 -30.07 -9.57
CA SER A 11 -5.24 -30.41 -10.24
C SER A 11 -5.32 -31.64 -11.16
N GLN A 12 -6.36 -32.46 -11.03
CA GLN A 12 -6.52 -33.70 -11.83
C GLN A 12 -7.28 -33.49 -13.16
N VAL A 13 -7.97 -32.37 -13.34
CA VAL A 13 -8.88 -32.16 -14.49
C VAL A 13 -8.23 -31.43 -15.68
N CYS A 14 -7.26 -30.53 -15.45
CA CYS A 14 -6.54 -29.81 -16.52
C CYS A 14 -5.00 -29.93 -16.36
N PRO A 15 -4.39 -31.12 -16.56
CA PRO A 15 -2.95 -31.34 -16.32
C PRO A 15 -2.01 -30.73 -17.38
N GLU A 16 -2.49 -30.41 -18.59
CA GLU A 16 -1.64 -29.95 -19.71
C GLU A 16 -1.48 -28.41 -19.82
N SER A 17 -2.31 -27.60 -19.14
CA SER A 17 -2.13 -26.13 -19.14
C SER A 17 -0.85 -25.69 -18.44
N GLN A 18 -0.28 -26.56 -17.59
CA GLN A 18 1.00 -26.33 -16.94
C GLN A 18 2.19 -26.49 -17.88
N ARG A 19 2.10 -27.07 -19.09
CA ARG A 19 3.28 -27.29 -19.95
C ARG A 19 3.41 -26.28 -21.10
N ALA A 20 2.32 -25.69 -21.57
CA ALA A 20 2.31 -24.67 -22.62
C ALA A 20 2.55 -23.22 -22.11
N GLY A 21 2.38 -22.97 -20.81
CA GLY A 21 2.63 -21.66 -20.18
C GLY A 21 4.11 -21.27 -20.02
N TRP A 22 5.05 -22.18 -20.33
CA TRP A 22 6.48 -21.99 -20.07
C TRP A 22 7.20 -21.06 -21.06
N VAL A 23 6.61 -20.78 -22.23
CA VAL A 23 7.30 -20.03 -23.31
C VAL A 23 6.98 -18.52 -23.28
N TRP A 24 5.86 -18.11 -22.65
CA TRP A 24 5.31 -16.76 -22.80
C TRP A 24 5.53 -15.81 -21.62
N ALA A 25 6.10 -16.29 -20.52
CA ALA A 25 6.33 -15.49 -19.30
C ALA A 25 7.63 -14.66 -19.33
N VAL A 26 8.38 -14.66 -20.43
CA VAL A 26 9.79 -14.19 -20.47
C VAL A 26 9.97 -12.78 -21.09
N ALA A 27 8.90 -12.02 -21.35
CA ALA A 27 9.05 -10.62 -21.80
C ALA A 27 7.90 -9.71 -21.35
N SER A 28 8.22 -8.73 -20.49
CA SER A 28 7.38 -7.61 -20.05
C SER A 28 6.16 -7.96 -19.17
N SER A 29 5.81 -7.00 -18.32
CA SER A 29 4.77 -6.96 -17.28
C SER A 29 3.32 -7.08 -17.79
N ARG A 30 3.07 -7.72 -18.94
CA ARG A 30 1.73 -7.91 -19.53
C ARG A 30 1.14 -9.32 -19.43
N SER A 31 1.82 -10.30 -18.83
CA SER A 31 1.37 -11.71 -18.88
C SER A 31 0.55 -12.22 -17.67
N HIS A 32 -0.20 -11.37 -16.94
CA HIS A 32 -1.23 -11.88 -16.01
C HIS A 32 -2.52 -12.32 -16.74
N ARG A 33 -2.73 -11.88 -17.98
CA ARG A 33 -3.99 -12.13 -18.72
C ARG A 33 -4.09 -13.51 -19.39
N SER A 34 -2.96 -14.13 -19.74
CA SER A 34 -2.94 -15.38 -20.51
C SER A 34 -3.11 -16.65 -19.67
N VAL A 35 -2.59 -16.66 -18.43
CA VAL A 35 -2.68 -17.83 -17.53
C VAL A 35 -4.04 -17.89 -16.81
N ALA A 36 -4.59 -16.75 -16.40
CA ALA A 36 -5.97 -16.68 -15.91
C ALA A 36 -6.97 -17.01 -17.03
N GLY A 37 -6.72 -16.51 -18.26
CA GLY A 37 -7.51 -16.82 -19.43
C GLY A 37 -7.51 -18.30 -19.83
N SER A 38 -6.39 -19.03 -19.69
CA SER A 38 -6.31 -20.47 -20.01
C SER A 38 -6.96 -21.35 -18.93
N ALA A 39 -6.85 -20.99 -17.66
CA ALA A 39 -7.54 -21.67 -16.56
C ALA A 39 -9.06 -21.45 -16.60
N ASP A 40 -9.52 -20.20 -16.79
CA ASP A 40 -10.95 -19.86 -16.94
C ASP A 40 -11.54 -20.40 -18.26
N SER A 41 -10.75 -20.45 -19.34
CA SER A 41 -11.09 -21.15 -20.59
C SER A 41 -11.27 -22.65 -20.35
N CYS A 42 -10.34 -23.33 -19.68
CA CYS A 42 -10.46 -24.77 -19.37
C CYS A 42 -11.71 -25.06 -18.52
N ILE A 43 -12.00 -24.21 -17.52
CA ILE A 43 -13.17 -24.35 -16.64
C ILE A 43 -14.47 -24.12 -17.42
N THR A 44 -14.56 -23.03 -18.18
CA THR A 44 -15.75 -22.71 -19.00
C THR A 44 -15.99 -23.78 -20.07
N LYS A 45 -14.92 -24.29 -20.70
CA LYS A 45 -14.97 -25.36 -21.70
C LYS A 45 -15.39 -26.69 -21.11
N ASN A 46 -14.95 -27.02 -19.90
CA ASN A 46 -15.36 -28.23 -19.20
C ASN A 46 -16.80 -28.13 -18.68
N GLU A 47 -17.25 -26.96 -18.22
CA GLU A 47 -18.65 -26.70 -17.84
C GLU A 47 -19.58 -26.79 -19.06
N MET A 48 -19.20 -26.19 -20.19
CA MET A 48 -19.87 -26.35 -21.48
C MET A 48 -19.87 -27.81 -21.94
N GLY A 49 -18.75 -28.51 -21.84
CA GLY A 49 -18.62 -29.92 -22.19
C GLY A 49 -19.49 -30.83 -21.32
N SER A 50 -19.60 -30.54 -20.02
CA SER A 50 -20.48 -31.28 -19.12
C SER A 50 -21.95 -31.14 -19.51
N THR A 51 -22.35 -29.93 -19.92
CA THR A 51 -23.71 -29.63 -20.40
C THR A 51 -23.95 -30.27 -21.77
N CYS A 52 -23.03 -30.11 -22.71
CA CYS A 52 -23.13 -30.60 -24.08
C CYS A 52 -23.14 -32.15 -24.14
N CYS A 53 -22.26 -32.80 -23.38
CA CYS A 53 -22.17 -34.25 -23.33
C CYS A 53 -23.21 -34.91 -22.41
N SER A 54 -23.97 -34.10 -21.65
CA SER A 54 -25.16 -34.60 -20.93
C SER A 54 -26.24 -35.08 -21.91
N TYR A 55 -26.37 -34.41 -23.07
CA TYR A 55 -27.33 -34.75 -24.14
C TYR A 55 -27.08 -36.11 -24.81
N ALA A 56 -25.99 -36.82 -24.49
CA ALA A 56 -25.77 -38.20 -24.89
C ALA A 56 -26.68 -39.22 -24.18
N GLY A 57 -27.39 -38.81 -23.12
CA GLY A 57 -28.31 -39.67 -22.38
C GLY A 57 -27.62 -40.90 -21.77
N ARG A 58 -28.11 -42.10 -22.11
CA ARG A 58 -27.55 -43.39 -21.63
C ARG A 58 -26.47 -43.98 -22.56
N HIS A 59 -26.13 -43.32 -23.67
CA HIS A 59 -25.12 -43.82 -24.61
C HIS A 59 -23.71 -43.46 -24.11
N THR A 60 -23.10 -44.36 -23.36
CA THR A 60 -21.80 -44.18 -22.70
C THR A 60 -20.68 -43.87 -23.70
N THR A 61 -20.63 -44.58 -24.83
CA THR A 61 -19.59 -44.39 -25.85
C THR A 61 -19.71 -43.04 -26.56
N CYS A 62 -20.94 -42.59 -26.85
CA CYS A 62 -21.16 -41.25 -27.43
C CYS A 62 -20.80 -40.14 -26.43
N ARG A 63 -21.10 -40.35 -25.14
CA ARG A 63 -20.69 -39.44 -24.06
C ARG A 63 -19.17 -39.37 -23.94
N GLU A 64 -18.46 -40.49 -24.05
CA GLU A 64 -16.99 -40.55 -23.99
C GLU A 64 -16.34 -39.81 -25.16
N TYR A 65 -16.79 -40.04 -26.40
CA TYR A 65 -16.28 -39.31 -27.55
C TYR A 65 -16.57 -37.81 -27.45
N CYS A 66 -17.75 -37.43 -26.96
CA CYS A 66 -18.08 -36.03 -26.71
C CYS A 66 -17.16 -35.42 -25.64
N GLN A 67 -16.97 -36.10 -24.50
CA GLN A 67 -16.12 -35.61 -23.42
C GLN A 67 -14.66 -35.43 -23.85
N ALA A 68 -14.18 -36.24 -24.81
CA ALA A 68 -12.85 -36.09 -25.38
C ALA A 68 -12.63 -34.74 -26.10
N ILE A 69 -13.68 -34.12 -26.63
CA ILE A 69 -13.61 -32.77 -27.26
C ILE A 69 -13.35 -31.67 -26.22
N PHE A 70 -13.80 -31.86 -24.99
CA PHE A 70 -13.80 -30.83 -23.92
C PHE A 70 -12.79 -31.12 -22.79
N ARG A 71 -12.01 -32.19 -22.90
CA ARG A 71 -11.17 -32.73 -21.81
C ARG A 71 -9.87 -31.94 -21.57
N THR A 72 -9.42 -31.15 -22.55
CA THR A 72 -8.15 -30.40 -22.51
C THR A 72 -8.34 -28.97 -23.02
N ASP A 73 -7.41 -28.07 -22.68
CA ASP A 73 -7.43 -26.65 -23.13
C ASP A 73 -7.08 -26.49 -24.64
N SER A 74 -6.55 -27.54 -25.27
CA SER A 74 -6.23 -27.59 -26.70
C SER A 74 -7.46 -27.57 -27.61
N THR A 75 -7.36 -26.99 -28.81
CA THR A 75 -8.41 -27.07 -29.84
C THR A 75 -8.71 -28.53 -30.22
N PRO A 76 -9.99 -28.92 -30.36
CA PRO A 76 -10.33 -30.31 -30.66
C PRO A 76 -9.86 -30.71 -32.06
N THR A 77 -9.24 -31.89 -32.18
CA THR A 77 -8.67 -32.38 -33.45
C THR A 77 -9.76 -32.80 -34.44
N VAL A 78 -9.44 -32.79 -35.74
CA VAL A 78 -10.35 -33.25 -36.81
C VAL A 78 -10.81 -34.69 -36.59
N SER A 79 -9.94 -35.54 -36.03
CA SER A 79 -10.27 -36.94 -35.69
C SER A 79 -11.32 -37.04 -34.56
N GLN A 80 -11.22 -36.18 -33.54
CA GLN A 80 -12.18 -36.17 -32.42
C GLN A 80 -13.54 -35.62 -32.87
N ILE A 81 -13.55 -34.58 -33.72
CA ILE A 81 -14.78 -33.99 -34.25
C ILE A 81 -15.49 -34.95 -35.20
N SER A 82 -14.74 -35.66 -36.06
CA SER A 82 -15.31 -36.68 -36.96
C SER A 82 -15.82 -37.91 -36.20
N ALA A 83 -15.10 -38.39 -35.18
CA ALA A 83 -15.55 -39.51 -34.34
C ALA A 83 -16.89 -39.21 -33.63
N VAL A 84 -17.07 -37.98 -33.11
CA VAL A 84 -18.36 -37.57 -32.51
C VAL A 84 -19.45 -37.44 -33.58
N LYS A 85 -19.14 -36.87 -34.74
CA LYS A 85 -20.12 -36.74 -35.81
C LYS A 85 -20.57 -38.10 -36.34
N GLU A 86 -19.66 -39.01 -36.67
CA GLU A 86 -20.01 -40.32 -37.22
C GLU A 86 -20.72 -41.23 -36.21
N TYR A 87 -20.24 -41.26 -34.96
CA TYR A 87 -20.76 -42.19 -33.96
C TYR A 87 -22.05 -41.70 -33.27
N CYS A 88 -22.21 -40.38 -33.07
CA CYS A 88 -23.36 -39.85 -32.32
C CYS A 88 -24.54 -39.40 -33.21
N GLN A 89 -24.37 -39.34 -34.54
CA GLN A 89 -25.37 -38.76 -35.47
C GLN A 89 -26.74 -39.43 -35.41
N SER A 90 -26.79 -40.75 -35.15
CA SER A 90 -28.03 -41.52 -35.03
C SER A 90 -28.64 -41.52 -33.62
N HIS A 91 -27.93 -40.97 -32.62
CA HIS A 91 -28.27 -41.15 -31.20
C HIS A 91 -28.65 -39.86 -30.45
N SER A 92 -28.12 -38.70 -30.83
CA SER A 92 -28.53 -37.42 -30.23
C SER A 92 -28.27 -36.21 -31.14
N PRO A 93 -29.28 -35.72 -31.88
CA PRO A 93 -29.13 -34.55 -32.76
C PRO A 93 -28.87 -33.24 -31.99
N GLN A 94 -29.35 -33.16 -30.74
CA GLN A 94 -29.11 -32.02 -29.85
C GLN A 94 -27.64 -31.94 -29.40
N LEU A 95 -27.01 -33.10 -29.11
CA LEU A 95 -25.58 -33.17 -28.85
C LEU A 95 -24.77 -32.74 -30.07
N LEU A 96 -25.10 -33.23 -31.28
CA LEU A 96 -24.39 -32.82 -32.49
C LEU A 96 -24.51 -31.33 -32.77
N SER A 97 -25.71 -30.75 -32.59
CA SER A 97 -25.90 -29.31 -32.77
C SER A 97 -25.05 -28.51 -31.79
N CYS A 98 -25.02 -28.91 -30.52
CA CYS A 98 -24.21 -28.28 -29.48
C CYS A 98 -22.70 -28.38 -29.78
N VAL A 99 -22.18 -29.57 -30.12
CA VAL A 99 -20.77 -29.77 -30.48
C VAL A 99 -20.41 -29.05 -31.78
N THR A 100 -21.33 -28.97 -32.75
CA THR A 100 -21.09 -28.28 -34.02
C THR A 100 -21.11 -26.77 -33.87
N ASN A 101 -21.96 -26.21 -32.99
CA ASN A 101 -21.94 -24.79 -32.67
C ASN A 101 -20.67 -24.41 -31.90
N PHE A 102 -20.25 -25.25 -30.95
CA PHE A 102 -18.98 -25.07 -30.24
C PHE A 102 -17.78 -25.08 -31.20
N THR A 103 -17.70 -26.06 -32.10
CA THR A 103 -16.60 -26.16 -33.08
C THR A 103 -16.67 -25.11 -34.20
N LYS A 104 -17.82 -24.49 -34.46
CA LYS A 104 -17.96 -23.32 -35.36
C LYS A 104 -17.50 -21.99 -34.73
N SER A 105 -17.64 -21.85 -33.40
CA SER A 105 -17.25 -20.63 -32.67
C SER A 105 -15.75 -20.53 -32.38
N TYR A 106 -14.98 -21.60 -32.59
CA TYR A 106 -13.52 -21.59 -32.55
C TYR A 106 -12.98 -21.53 -33.99
N PRO A 107 -12.47 -20.39 -34.47
CA PRO A 107 -11.81 -20.35 -35.77
C PRO A 107 -10.47 -21.08 -35.66
N VAL A 108 -10.33 -22.21 -36.35
CA VAL A 108 -9.01 -22.76 -36.69
C VAL A 108 -8.38 -21.73 -37.62
N ARG A 109 -7.39 -20.96 -37.16
CA ARG A 109 -6.49 -20.25 -38.09
C ARG A 109 -5.92 -21.32 -39.01
N SER A 110 -6.19 -21.26 -40.32
CA SER A 110 -5.61 -22.22 -41.22
C SER A 110 -4.09 -22.03 -41.21
N PRO A 111 -3.28 -23.07 -40.92
CA PRO A 111 -1.82 -22.98 -40.94
C PRO A 111 -1.28 -22.41 -42.27
N ILE A 112 -2.06 -22.55 -43.34
CA ILE A 112 -1.79 -22.08 -44.69
C ILE A 112 -1.82 -20.53 -44.78
N ASP A 113 -2.65 -19.86 -43.99
CA ASP A 113 -2.82 -18.40 -44.03
C ASP A 113 -1.55 -17.67 -43.52
N SER A 114 -0.75 -18.35 -42.70
CA SER A 114 0.51 -17.85 -42.15
C SER A 114 1.75 -18.27 -42.97
N LEU A 115 1.58 -18.84 -44.17
CA LEU A 115 2.71 -19.20 -45.05
C LEU A 115 3.62 -18.02 -45.42
N HIS A 116 3.06 -16.82 -45.43
CA HIS A 116 3.80 -15.58 -45.69
C HIS A 116 4.79 -15.24 -44.56
N CYS A 117 4.59 -15.77 -43.35
CA CYS A 117 5.50 -15.58 -42.23
C CYS A 117 6.77 -16.42 -42.37
N CYS A 118 6.71 -17.58 -43.05
CA CYS A 118 7.90 -18.39 -43.32
C CYS A 118 8.95 -17.65 -44.17
N ASP A 119 8.56 -16.64 -44.94
CA ASP A 119 9.48 -15.82 -45.74
C ASP A 119 10.33 -14.87 -44.91
N ARG A 120 9.98 -14.68 -43.63
CA ARG A 120 10.72 -13.84 -42.69
C ARG A 120 11.75 -14.62 -41.88
N ALA A 121 11.91 -15.93 -42.12
CA ALA A 121 12.94 -16.71 -41.43
C ALA A 121 14.32 -16.34 -41.98
N GLU A 122 15.28 -16.10 -41.09
CA GLU A 122 16.63 -15.64 -41.45
C GLU A 122 17.44 -16.73 -42.18
N ALA A 123 17.18 -18.01 -41.86
CA ALA A 123 17.87 -19.15 -42.47
C ALA A 123 17.02 -19.81 -43.58
N THR A 124 17.62 -19.98 -44.76
CA THR A 124 16.95 -20.56 -45.96
C THR A 124 16.44 -21.99 -45.73
N HIS A 125 17.14 -22.81 -44.93
CA HIS A 125 16.67 -24.15 -44.57
C HIS A 125 15.38 -24.11 -43.74
N CYS A 126 15.26 -23.13 -42.83
CA CYS A 126 14.09 -22.93 -42.00
C CYS A 126 12.90 -22.39 -42.80
N GLN A 127 13.12 -21.52 -43.80
CA GLN A 127 12.05 -21.06 -44.71
C GLN A 127 11.37 -22.23 -45.44
N VAL A 128 12.18 -23.18 -45.96
CA VAL A 128 11.69 -24.37 -46.68
C VAL A 128 11.01 -25.35 -45.72
N ALA A 129 11.62 -25.61 -44.56
CA ALA A 129 11.04 -26.48 -43.54
C ALA A 129 9.70 -25.92 -43.04
N CYS A 130 9.62 -24.61 -42.78
CA CYS A 130 8.42 -23.92 -42.32
C CYS A 130 7.25 -24.05 -43.30
N ARG A 131 7.49 -23.77 -44.59
CA ARG A 131 6.46 -23.92 -45.63
C ARG A 131 5.98 -25.36 -45.77
N ARG A 132 6.88 -26.34 -45.63
CA ARG A 132 6.55 -27.77 -45.66
C ARG A 132 5.67 -28.13 -44.46
N ILE A 133 6.06 -27.74 -43.24
CA ILE A 133 5.37 -28.07 -41.99
C ILE A 133 3.98 -27.45 -41.96
N LEU A 134 3.83 -26.16 -42.31
CA LEU A 134 2.52 -25.49 -42.37
C LEU A 134 1.56 -26.04 -43.44
N ARG A 135 2.06 -26.73 -44.47
CA ARG A 135 1.23 -27.38 -45.49
C ARG A 135 0.86 -28.82 -45.15
N THR A 136 1.58 -29.46 -44.23
CA THR A 136 1.47 -30.90 -43.97
C THR A 136 0.91 -31.21 -42.59
N MET A 137 1.15 -30.33 -41.61
CA MET A 137 0.68 -30.49 -40.24
C MET A 137 -0.54 -29.60 -40.00
N SER A 138 -1.47 -30.10 -39.19
CA SER A 138 -2.80 -29.47 -39.01
C SER A 138 -3.10 -29.04 -37.58
N THR A 139 -2.21 -29.35 -36.63
CA THR A 139 -2.35 -28.98 -35.22
C THR A 139 -1.23 -28.04 -34.80
N GLU A 140 -1.55 -27.04 -33.97
CA GLU A 140 -0.59 -26.00 -33.54
C GLU A 140 0.62 -26.60 -32.82
N HIS A 141 0.42 -27.69 -32.07
CA HIS A 141 1.48 -28.36 -31.32
C HIS A 141 2.49 -29.06 -32.24
N GLU A 142 2.01 -29.84 -33.23
CA GLU A 142 2.88 -30.52 -34.21
C GLU A 142 3.61 -29.52 -35.11
N ILE A 143 2.94 -28.42 -35.45
CA ILE A 143 3.53 -27.33 -36.24
C ILE A 143 4.68 -26.68 -35.44
N MET A 144 4.44 -26.31 -34.19
CA MET A 144 5.46 -25.68 -33.34
C MET A 144 6.65 -26.60 -33.09
N GLU A 145 6.39 -27.86 -32.73
CA GLU A 145 7.46 -28.82 -32.43
C GLU A 145 8.29 -29.16 -33.68
N GLY A 146 7.62 -29.31 -34.83
CA GLY A 146 8.28 -29.51 -36.12
C GLY A 146 9.16 -28.32 -36.51
N LEU A 147 8.67 -27.09 -36.30
CA LEU A 147 9.41 -25.86 -36.61
C LEU A 147 10.64 -25.70 -35.69
N ILE A 148 10.49 -25.95 -34.39
CA ILE A 148 11.59 -25.85 -33.42
C ILE A 148 12.69 -26.86 -33.75
N ASN A 149 12.32 -28.09 -34.10
CA ASN A 149 13.27 -29.16 -34.41
C ASN A 149 14.03 -28.92 -35.73
N GLU A 150 13.33 -28.46 -36.78
CA GLU A 150 13.94 -28.30 -38.11
C GLU A 150 14.64 -26.94 -38.30
N CYS A 151 14.24 -25.90 -37.57
CA CYS A 151 14.89 -24.59 -37.63
C CYS A 151 16.00 -24.40 -36.58
N GLY A 152 16.11 -25.30 -35.59
CA GLY A 152 17.20 -25.31 -34.60
C GLY A 152 17.19 -24.16 -33.59
N SER A 153 16.11 -23.37 -33.52
CA SER A 153 15.96 -22.22 -32.62
C SER A 153 14.60 -22.22 -31.93
N GLN A 154 14.59 -21.91 -30.63
CA GLN A 154 13.34 -21.70 -29.87
C GLN A 154 12.67 -20.37 -30.30
N PRO A 155 11.33 -20.28 -30.26
CA PRO A 155 10.61 -19.08 -30.68
C PRO A 155 10.97 -17.91 -29.76
N LEU A 156 11.78 -16.98 -30.27
CA LEU A 156 12.16 -15.76 -29.58
C LEU A 156 11.26 -14.60 -30.06
N PRO A 157 10.76 -13.73 -29.16
CA PRO A 157 9.91 -12.59 -29.53
C PRO A 157 10.58 -11.57 -30.46
N GLN A 158 11.90 -11.66 -30.65
CA GLN A 158 12.73 -10.79 -31.48
C GLN A 158 12.91 -11.35 -32.91
N ASP A 159 12.54 -12.61 -33.15
CA ASP A 159 12.73 -13.27 -34.44
C ASP A 159 11.63 -12.85 -35.44
N PRO A 160 11.98 -12.34 -36.64
CA PRO A 160 11.02 -11.78 -37.59
C PRO A 160 9.96 -12.77 -38.10
N MET A 161 10.29 -14.06 -38.17
CA MET A 161 9.35 -15.12 -38.54
C MET A 161 8.32 -15.32 -37.43
N TRP A 162 8.80 -15.45 -36.20
CA TRP A 162 7.94 -15.67 -35.03
C TRP A 162 7.09 -14.45 -34.71
N GLN A 163 7.63 -13.23 -34.83
CA GLN A 163 6.85 -11.99 -34.72
C GLN A 163 5.67 -11.92 -35.71
N CYS A 164 5.86 -12.44 -36.92
CA CYS A 164 4.80 -12.49 -37.92
C CYS A 164 3.68 -13.47 -37.55
N PHE A 165 4.01 -14.64 -36.99
CA PHE A 165 3.00 -15.58 -36.49
C PHE A 165 2.20 -14.98 -35.30
N LEU A 166 2.81 -14.09 -34.53
CA LEU A 166 2.25 -13.48 -33.32
C LEU A 166 1.53 -12.16 -33.55
N GLY A 167 1.85 -11.45 -34.63
CA GLY A 167 1.09 -10.30 -35.09
C GLY A 167 -0.25 -10.74 -35.69
N SER A 168 -1.34 -10.06 -35.33
CA SER A 168 -2.66 -10.28 -35.93
C SER A 168 -2.59 -10.04 -37.44
N ALA A 169 -2.54 -11.12 -38.23
CA ALA A 169 -2.72 -11.05 -39.68
C ALA A 169 -4.21 -10.83 -39.99
N HIS A 170 -4.67 -9.58 -39.93
CA HIS A 170 -5.85 -9.14 -40.68
C HIS A 170 -5.43 -7.97 -41.59
N PRO A 171 -5.57 -8.09 -42.92
CA PRO A 171 -5.72 -6.93 -43.78
C PRO A 171 -6.95 -6.14 -43.32
N ALA A 172 -6.88 -4.82 -43.38
CA ALA A 172 -7.97 -3.93 -43.00
C ALA A 172 -9.30 -4.33 -43.70
N SER A 173 -10.29 -4.78 -42.94
CA SER A 173 -11.67 -4.79 -43.37
C SER A 173 -12.21 -3.35 -43.36
N PRO A 174 -13.14 -2.98 -44.26
CA PRO A 174 -13.71 -1.63 -44.29
C PRO A 174 -14.43 -1.32 -42.97
N PRO A 175 -14.53 -0.04 -42.59
CA PRO A 175 -15.04 0.34 -41.28
C PRO A 175 -16.54 0.03 -41.20
N GLU A 176 -16.90 -0.99 -40.43
CA GLU A 176 -18.21 -1.00 -39.80
C GLU A 176 -18.18 0.04 -38.68
N VAL A 177 -19.12 0.98 -38.76
CA VAL A 177 -19.31 2.04 -37.79
C VAL A 177 -19.87 1.41 -36.50
N GLU A 178 -18.99 0.89 -35.66
CA GLU A 178 -19.31 0.66 -34.26
C GLU A 178 -19.24 2.01 -33.53
N THR A 179 -20.31 2.32 -32.81
CA THR A 179 -20.42 3.48 -31.93
C THR A 179 -19.21 3.56 -30.99
N PRO A 180 -18.60 4.74 -30.77
CA PRO A 180 -17.38 4.85 -29.98
C PRO A 180 -17.62 4.40 -28.54
N HIS A 181 -17.10 3.22 -28.20
CA HIS A 181 -16.94 2.85 -26.80
C HIS A 181 -15.97 3.84 -26.15
N PRO A 182 -16.30 4.43 -24.98
CA PRO A 182 -15.38 5.35 -24.32
C PRO A 182 -14.06 4.62 -24.03
N ALA A 183 -12.94 5.28 -24.32
CA ALA A 183 -11.61 4.76 -24.04
C ALA A 183 -11.50 4.37 -22.55
N LYS A 184 -10.96 3.18 -22.27
CA LYS A 184 -10.80 2.68 -20.90
C LYS A 184 -9.67 3.45 -20.22
N MET A 185 -9.95 4.04 -19.07
CA MET A 185 -9.01 4.89 -18.33
C MET A 185 -8.35 4.13 -17.17
N ASP A 186 -7.05 4.36 -16.96
CA ASP A 186 -6.31 3.93 -15.77
C ASP A 186 -6.05 5.16 -14.88
N CYS A 187 -7.03 5.49 -14.03
CA CYS A 187 -6.98 6.72 -13.23
C CYS A 187 -5.83 6.70 -12.22
N ALA A 188 -5.39 5.52 -11.80
CA ALA A 188 -4.27 5.38 -10.87
C ALA A 188 -2.94 5.76 -11.53
N LYS A 189 -2.69 5.32 -12.77
CA LYS A 189 -1.54 5.79 -13.54
C LYS A 189 -1.66 7.26 -13.92
N LEU A 190 -2.87 7.72 -14.23
CA LEU A 190 -3.10 9.13 -14.59
C LEU A 190 -2.70 10.10 -13.47
N HIS A 191 -2.96 9.75 -12.20
CA HIS A 191 -2.45 10.53 -11.06
C HIS A 191 -0.91 10.63 -11.05
N CYS A 192 -0.21 9.56 -11.45
CA CYS A 192 1.25 9.58 -11.49
C CYS A 192 1.80 10.46 -12.60
N CYS A 193 1.08 10.68 -13.70
CA CYS A 193 1.60 11.45 -14.83
C CYS A 193 1.99 12.89 -14.46
N ALA A 194 1.31 13.51 -13.48
CA ALA A 194 1.69 14.83 -12.96
C ALA A 194 3.08 14.85 -12.29
N LYS A 195 3.61 13.69 -11.87
CA LYS A 195 4.94 13.54 -11.26
C LYS A 195 6.08 13.47 -12.28
N ALA A 196 5.76 13.42 -13.58
CA ALA A 196 6.78 13.48 -14.63
C ALA A 196 7.60 14.76 -14.50
N ASN A 197 8.90 14.66 -14.72
CA ASN A 197 9.82 15.79 -14.73
C ASN A 197 9.85 16.47 -16.11
N THR A 198 9.76 15.69 -17.20
CA THR A 198 9.69 16.20 -18.57
C THR A 198 8.25 16.24 -19.10
N SER A 199 7.95 17.23 -19.94
CA SER A 199 6.63 17.34 -20.61
C SER A 199 6.37 16.15 -21.53
N MET A 200 7.40 15.67 -22.25
CA MET A 200 7.28 14.48 -23.12
C MET A 200 6.76 13.27 -22.34
N CYS A 201 7.37 12.94 -21.20
CA CYS A 201 6.91 11.80 -20.40
C CYS A 201 5.57 12.04 -19.73
N ARG A 202 5.25 13.28 -19.36
CA ARG A 202 3.92 13.68 -18.86
C ARG A 202 2.84 13.40 -19.89
N ASP A 203 3.02 13.91 -21.11
CA ASP A 203 2.02 13.85 -22.19
C ASP A 203 1.83 12.41 -22.66
N THR A 204 2.93 11.66 -22.88
CA THR A 204 2.86 10.24 -23.23
C THR A 204 2.21 9.42 -22.11
N CYS A 205 2.52 9.68 -20.84
CA CYS A 205 1.87 9.02 -19.70
C CYS A 205 0.35 9.26 -19.68
N GLN A 206 -0.08 10.50 -19.91
CA GLN A 206 -1.49 10.85 -19.97
C GLN A 206 -2.19 10.15 -21.13
N GLU A 207 -1.55 10.11 -22.31
CA GLU A 207 -2.08 9.42 -23.49
C GLU A 207 -2.28 7.93 -23.24
N ILE A 208 -1.28 7.21 -22.72
CA ILE A 208 -1.41 5.76 -22.46
C ILE A 208 -2.40 5.43 -21.34
N SER A 209 -2.62 6.38 -20.43
CA SER A 209 -3.54 6.22 -19.30
C SER A 209 -4.99 6.51 -19.67
N THR A 210 -5.23 7.35 -20.67
CA THR A 210 -6.58 7.71 -21.17
C THR A 210 -7.00 6.88 -22.38
N ASN A 211 -6.07 6.52 -23.26
CA ASN A 211 -6.29 5.76 -24.49
C ASN A 211 -5.64 4.37 -24.42
N TRP A 212 -6.20 3.52 -23.57
CA TRP A 212 -5.67 2.16 -23.38
C TRP A 212 -5.70 1.33 -24.68
N GLY A 213 -4.52 0.98 -25.20
CA GLY A 213 -4.36 0.05 -26.34
C GLY A 213 -3.64 0.62 -27.58
N SER A 214 -3.14 1.85 -27.55
CA SER A 214 -2.32 2.46 -28.61
C SER A 214 -0.91 1.86 -28.70
N GLN A 215 -0.25 2.03 -29.86
CA GLN A 215 1.17 1.66 -30.05
C GLN A 215 2.14 2.51 -29.20
N THR A 216 1.68 3.63 -28.65
CA THR A 216 2.48 4.58 -27.83
C THR A 216 2.96 4.02 -26.48
N GLY A 217 2.45 2.86 -26.04
CA GLY A 217 2.96 2.19 -24.84
C GLY A 217 4.41 1.70 -24.94
N GLN A 218 4.88 1.31 -26.13
CA GLN A 218 6.27 0.87 -26.31
C GLN A 218 7.26 2.04 -26.25
N ASP A 219 6.86 3.20 -26.77
CA ASP A 219 7.65 4.44 -26.71
C ASP A 219 7.79 4.93 -25.25
N PHE A 220 6.71 4.83 -24.46
CA PHE A 220 6.75 5.21 -23.05
C PHE A 220 7.79 4.40 -22.25
N ASP A 221 7.76 3.07 -22.38
CA ASP A 221 8.70 2.20 -21.69
C ASP A 221 10.15 2.55 -22.07
N GLN A 222 10.40 2.81 -23.35
CA GLN A 222 11.74 3.10 -23.87
C GLN A 222 12.29 4.46 -23.41
N PHE A 223 11.47 5.52 -23.42
CA PHE A 223 11.95 6.89 -23.21
C PHE A 223 11.73 7.41 -21.78
N CYS A 224 10.80 6.82 -21.03
CA CYS A 224 10.39 7.32 -19.72
C CYS A 224 10.65 6.33 -18.58
N GLU A 225 10.28 5.04 -18.74
CA GLU A 225 10.37 4.07 -17.62
C GLU A 225 11.81 3.74 -17.20
N TYR A 226 12.79 3.89 -18.10
CA TYR A 226 14.21 3.68 -17.81
C TYR A 226 15.03 4.98 -17.73
N ASN A 227 14.37 6.15 -17.74
CA ASN A 227 15.07 7.42 -17.66
C ASN A 227 15.25 7.86 -16.20
N PRO A 228 16.48 7.97 -15.68
CA PRO A 228 16.70 8.33 -14.28
C PRO A 228 16.22 9.74 -13.92
N VAL A 229 16.01 10.62 -14.92
CA VAL A 229 15.41 11.94 -14.72
C VAL A 229 13.95 11.85 -14.28
N GLU A 230 13.25 10.76 -14.61
CA GLU A 230 11.83 10.53 -14.33
C GLU A 230 11.59 9.71 -13.03
N THR A 231 12.53 9.74 -12.08
CA THR A 231 12.50 8.91 -10.87
C THR A 231 11.18 9.03 -10.08
N GLU A 232 10.63 10.24 -9.94
CA GLU A 232 9.37 10.48 -9.22
C GLU A 232 8.16 9.82 -9.92
N LEU A 233 8.08 9.94 -11.25
CA LEU A 233 7.07 9.27 -12.06
C LEU A 233 7.20 7.74 -11.97
N ILE A 234 8.42 7.23 -12.13
CA ILE A 234 8.71 5.79 -12.10
C ILE A 234 8.32 5.19 -10.75
N ASN A 235 8.71 5.84 -9.64
CA ASN A 235 8.38 5.37 -8.29
C ASN A 235 6.86 5.39 -8.06
N CYS A 236 6.16 6.44 -8.51
CA CYS A 236 4.70 6.51 -8.41
C CYS A 236 4.02 5.38 -9.22
N LEU A 237 4.45 5.14 -10.46
CA LEU A 237 3.92 4.06 -11.29
C LEU A 237 4.19 2.69 -10.66
N ALA A 238 5.36 2.50 -10.06
CA ALA A 238 5.69 1.28 -9.33
C ALA A 238 4.76 1.07 -8.13
N ASP A 239 4.45 2.13 -7.38
CA ASP A 239 3.54 2.08 -6.23
C ASP A 239 2.12 1.67 -6.60
N VAL A 240 1.61 2.19 -7.71
CA VAL A 240 0.27 1.87 -8.20
C VAL A 240 0.20 0.44 -8.76
N ARG A 241 1.28 -0.03 -9.40
CA ARG A 241 1.36 -1.39 -9.96
C ARG A 241 1.50 -2.44 -8.87
N GLU A 242 2.46 -2.26 -7.98
CA GLU A 242 2.82 -3.21 -6.90
C GLU A 242 3.27 -2.41 -5.66
N PRO A 243 2.35 -2.06 -4.74
CA PRO A 243 2.68 -1.29 -3.54
C PRO A 243 3.71 -2.02 -2.65
N CYS A 244 4.59 -1.25 -2.00
CA CYS A 244 5.52 -1.81 -1.02
C CYS A 244 4.78 -2.28 0.24
N GLN A 245 4.99 -3.54 0.60
CA GLN A 245 4.38 -4.18 1.77
C GLN A 245 5.45 -4.70 2.72
N LEU A 246 5.15 -4.70 4.01
CA LEU A 246 6.04 -5.23 5.03
C LEU A 246 6.07 -6.76 5.00
N GLY A 247 7.25 -7.29 5.26
CA GLY A 247 7.47 -8.72 5.47
C GLY A 247 7.77 -9.50 4.20
N CYS A 248 8.61 -10.52 4.35
CA CYS A 248 8.82 -11.53 3.34
C CYS A 248 9.19 -12.88 3.95
N LYS A 249 8.57 -13.95 3.45
CA LYS A 249 8.74 -15.33 3.92
C LYS A 249 8.41 -16.34 2.82
N ASP A 250 8.69 -17.61 3.11
CA ASP A 250 8.31 -18.77 2.31
C ASP A 250 8.93 -18.82 0.88
N LEU A 251 10.03 -18.10 0.65
CA LEU A 251 10.82 -18.21 -0.59
C LEU A 251 11.78 -19.40 -0.53
N THR A 252 11.96 -20.09 -1.65
CA THR A 252 12.77 -21.31 -1.76
C THR A 252 14.12 -21.08 -2.46
N TYR A 253 14.19 -20.12 -3.38
CA TYR A 253 15.42 -19.78 -4.10
C TYR A 253 16.10 -18.55 -3.48
N CYS A 254 15.36 -17.45 -3.30
CA CYS A 254 15.78 -16.19 -2.70
C CYS A 254 15.71 -16.21 -1.17
N THR A 255 16.22 -17.27 -0.55
CA THR A 255 16.07 -17.55 0.89
C THR A 255 16.60 -16.45 1.81
N ASN A 256 17.59 -15.67 1.38
CA ASN A 256 18.15 -14.56 2.19
C ASN A 256 17.17 -13.39 2.39
N PHE A 257 16.07 -13.35 1.63
CA PHE A 257 14.99 -12.38 1.76
C PHE A 257 13.91 -12.82 2.76
N ASN A 258 13.90 -14.10 3.16
CA ASN A 258 12.98 -14.60 4.16
C ASN A 258 13.29 -14.04 5.55
N ASN A 259 12.29 -14.07 6.43
CA ASN A 259 12.39 -13.71 7.85
C ASN A 259 12.82 -12.25 8.07
N ARG A 260 12.28 -11.36 7.24
CA ARG A 260 12.50 -9.91 7.31
C ARG A 260 11.16 -9.18 7.50
N PRO A 261 10.52 -9.28 8.68
CA PRO A 261 9.18 -8.74 8.92
C PRO A 261 9.10 -7.20 8.93
N THR A 262 10.22 -6.52 9.20
CA THR A 262 10.29 -5.04 9.28
C THR A 262 10.79 -4.38 7.98
N GLU A 263 11.15 -5.18 6.97
CA GLU A 263 11.58 -4.69 5.66
C GLU A 263 10.42 -4.66 4.65
N LEU A 264 10.52 -3.79 3.65
CA LEU A 264 9.50 -3.57 2.63
C LEU A 264 9.86 -4.28 1.33
N PHE A 265 8.87 -4.93 0.71
CA PHE A 265 9.01 -5.62 -0.57
C PHE A 265 7.77 -5.38 -1.43
N ARG A 266 7.94 -5.26 -2.77
CA ARG A 266 6.80 -5.17 -3.70
C ARG A 266 6.27 -6.54 -4.11
N SER A 267 7.14 -7.55 -4.16
CA SER A 267 6.81 -8.82 -4.80
C SER A 267 7.42 -10.03 -4.07
N CYS A 268 7.02 -10.22 -2.81
CA CYS A 268 7.39 -11.42 -2.05
C CYS A 268 6.39 -12.57 -2.30
N ASN A 269 6.60 -13.31 -3.39
CA ASN A 269 5.76 -14.47 -3.72
C ASN A 269 6.55 -15.53 -4.51
N VAL A 270 5.94 -16.71 -4.66
CA VAL A 270 6.56 -17.87 -5.34
C VAL A 270 6.89 -17.59 -6.81
N GLN A 271 6.10 -16.76 -7.50
CA GLN A 271 6.34 -16.44 -8.91
C GLN A 271 7.62 -15.61 -9.06
N SER A 272 7.82 -14.61 -8.21
CA SER A 272 9.03 -13.78 -8.21
C SER A 272 10.27 -14.59 -7.80
N ASP A 273 10.13 -15.52 -6.86
CA ASP A 273 11.19 -16.46 -6.48
C ASP A 273 11.67 -17.33 -7.67
N GLN A 274 10.71 -17.85 -8.45
CA GLN A 274 10.98 -18.62 -9.66
C GLN A 274 11.53 -17.74 -10.80
N GLY A 275 11.07 -16.49 -10.90
CA GLY A 275 11.60 -15.49 -11.81
C GLY A 275 13.11 -15.29 -11.61
N ALA A 276 13.53 -15.12 -10.35
CA ALA A 276 14.95 -14.91 -10.02
C ALA A 276 15.83 -16.12 -10.38
N MET A 277 15.29 -17.33 -10.20
CA MET A 277 15.97 -18.55 -10.62
C MET A 277 16.13 -18.62 -12.15
N SER A 278 15.11 -18.17 -12.88
CA SER A 278 15.10 -18.17 -14.35
C SER A 278 16.09 -17.13 -14.91
N ASP A 279 16.14 -15.94 -14.33
CA ASP A 279 17.10 -14.89 -14.68
C ASP A 279 18.55 -15.38 -14.54
N MET A 280 18.87 -16.01 -13.40
CA MET A 280 20.20 -16.58 -13.16
C MET A 280 20.59 -17.65 -14.18
N ARG A 281 19.63 -18.44 -14.67
CA ARG A 281 19.88 -19.40 -15.75
C ARG A 281 20.14 -18.68 -17.07
N LEU A 282 19.35 -17.66 -17.39
CA LEU A 282 19.48 -16.90 -18.64
C LEU A 282 20.82 -16.16 -18.72
N TRP A 283 21.23 -15.50 -17.65
CA TRP A 283 22.46 -14.72 -17.58
C TRP A 283 23.72 -15.60 -17.63
N SER A 284 23.60 -16.90 -17.33
CA SER A 284 24.70 -17.86 -17.51
C SER A 284 25.15 -18.03 -18.97
N ASN A 285 24.38 -17.52 -19.94
CA ASN A 285 24.76 -17.41 -21.36
C ASN A 285 25.75 -16.25 -21.62
N GLY A 286 26.16 -15.50 -20.60
CA GLY A 286 27.19 -14.47 -20.69
C GLY A 286 26.72 -13.14 -21.27
N THR A 287 25.41 -12.89 -21.34
CA THR A 287 24.84 -11.59 -21.72
C THR A 287 23.54 -11.35 -20.97
N ILE A 288 23.42 -10.21 -20.30
CA ILE A 288 22.17 -9.74 -19.70
C ILE A 288 21.49 -8.85 -20.72
N LYS A 289 20.28 -9.23 -21.13
CA LYS A 289 19.47 -8.46 -22.08
C LYS A 289 18.52 -7.54 -21.31
N MET A 290 18.67 -6.24 -21.50
CA MET A 290 17.74 -5.22 -21.00
C MET A 290 17.03 -4.55 -22.20
N PRO A 291 15.86 -3.92 -22.01
CA PRO A 291 15.11 -3.31 -23.12
C PRO A 291 15.90 -2.28 -23.93
N VAL A 292 16.78 -1.52 -23.26
CA VAL A 292 17.56 -0.43 -23.88
C VAL A 292 19.05 -0.74 -24.03
N MET A 293 19.55 -1.87 -23.51
CA MET A 293 20.97 -2.22 -23.57
C MET A 293 21.24 -3.71 -23.35
N ASN A 294 22.35 -4.21 -23.90
CA ASN A 294 22.88 -5.54 -23.58
C ASN A 294 24.16 -5.38 -22.76
N ILE A 295 24.29 -6.16 -21.68
CA ILE A 295 25.45 -6.10 -20.77
C ILE A 295 26.18 -7.45 -20.85
N PRO A 296 27.31 -7.52 -21.57
CA PRO A 296 28.16 -8.71 -21.60
C PRO A 296 28.78 -8.97 -20.22
N VAL A 297 28.67 -10.20 -19.73
CA VAL A 297 29.23 -10.59 -18.42
C VAL A 297 30.07 -11.84 -18.56
N LEU A 298 31.06 -11.98 -17.68
CA LEU A 298 31.80 -13.23 -17.48
C LEU A 298 30.86 -14.31 -16.93
N ASP A 299 31.33 -15.56 -16.84
CA ASP A 299 30.52 -16.67 -16.29
C ASP A 299 30.14 -16.38 -14.83
N ILE A 300 28.90 -15.93 -14.63
CA ILE A 300 28.35 -15.49 -13.34
C ILE A 300 28.31 -16.61 -12.30
N ARG A 301 28.43 -17.88 -12.72
CA ARG A 301 28.52 -19.03 -11.80
C ARG A 301 29.89 -19.13 -11.13
N LYS A 302 30.90 -18.46 -11.69
CA LYS A 302 32.28 -18.45 -11.18
C LYS A 302 32.67 -17.08 -10.64
N CYS A 303 32.20 -16.02 -11.28
CA CYS A 303 32.49 -14.65 -10.89
C CYS A 303 31.34 -14.07 -10.06
N LEU A 304 31.56 -13.91 -8.76
CA LEU A 304 30.60 -13.39 -7.77
C LEU A 304 29.19 -14.04 -7.81
N PRO A 305 29.09 -15.38 -7.67
CA PRO A 305 27.80 -16.09 -7.81
C PRO A 305 26.73 -15.63 -6.81
N ASP A 306 27.11 -15.35 -5.56
CA ASP A 306 26.17 -14.91 -4.53
C ASP A 306 25.66 -13.48 -4.78
N MET A 307 26.51 -12.59 -5.31
CA MET A 307 26.12 -11.23 -5.71
C MET A 307 25.13 -11.27 -6.87
N TRP A 308 25.40 -12.06 -7.92
CA TRP A 308 24.48 -12.19 -9.05
C TRP A 308 23.14 -12.81 -8.63
N LYS A 309 23.16 -13.80 -7.73
CA LYS A 309 21.94 -14.33 -7.13
C LYS A 309 21.17 -13.24 -6.39
N ALA A 310 21.85 -12.42 -5.58
CA ALA A 310 21.22 -11.31 -4.87
C ALA A 310 20.66 -10.25 -5.84
N VAL A 311 21.34 -9.93 -6.94
CA VAL A 311 20.82 -9.06 -8.00
C VAL A 311 19.54 -9.63 -8.61
N ALA A 312 19.54 -10.90 -9.03
CA ALA A 312 18.35 -11.55 -9.60
C ALA A 312 17.17 -11.54 -8.62
N CYS A 313 17.43 -11.85 -7.35
CA CYS A 313 16.42 -11.79 -6.30
C CYS A 313 15.93 -10.35 -6.05
N SER A 314 16.81 -9.35 -5.99
CA SER A 314 16.40 -7.96 -5.80
C SER A 314 15.56 -7.43 -6.96
N LEU A 315 15.85 -7.82 -8.21
CA LEU A 315 15.06 -7.40 -9.37
C LEU A 315 13.64 -7.99 -9.37
N GLN A 316 13.48 -9.22 -8.86
CA GLN A 316 12.21 -9.94 -8.89
C GLN A 316 11.39 -9.72 -7.62
N ILE A 317 12.02 -9.82 -6.44
CA ILE A 317 11.37 -9.61 -5.12
C ILE A 317 11.13 -8.12 -4.86
N LYS A 318 11.96 -7.25 -5.44
CA LYS A 318 11.85 -5.78 -5.40
C LYS A 318 11.76 -5.24 -3.96
N PRO A 319 12.84 -5.33 -3.16
CA PRO A 319 12.90 -4.63 -1.88
C PRO A 319 12.69 -3.13 -2.09
N CYS A 320 12.01 -2.47 -1.15
CA CYS A 320 11.75 -1.04 -1.19
C CYS A 320 12.50 -0.32 -0.08
N HIS A 321 13.00 0.86 -0.41
CA HIS A 321 13.46 1.78 0.61
C HIS A 321 12.25 2.50 1.26
N SER A 322 12.22 2.64 2.58
CA SER A 322 11.05 3.21 3.28
C SER A 322 10.80 4.68 2.95
N LYS A 323 11.86 5.46 2.72
CA LYS A 323 11.79 6.88 2.33
C LYS A 323 11.62 7.10 0.83
N SER A 324 12.63 6.74 0.02
CA SER A 324 12.61 7.00 -1.43
C SER A 324 11.64 6.12 -2.23
N ARG A 325 11.16 5.01 -1.65
CA ARG A 325 10.26 4.02 -2.29
C ARG A 325 10.84 3.32 -3.52
N GLY A 326 12.03 3.68 -3.94
CA GLY A 326 12.75 3.02 -5.02
C GLY A 326 13.16 1.60 -4.64
N SER A 327 13.33 0.77 -5.67
CA SER A 327 13.83 -0.61 -5.57
C SER A 327 15.16 -0.79 -6.32
N VAL A 328 15.84 0.31 -6.62
CA VAL A 328 17.09 0.34 -7.36
C VAL A 328 18.26 0.01 -6.43
N ILE A 329 19.16 -0.86 -6.87
CA ILE A 329 20.37 -1.20 -6.11
C ILE A 329 21.33 -0.01 -6.05
N CYS A 330 22.22 0.04 -5.07
CA CYS A 330 23.17 1.13 -4.94
C CYS A 330 24.21 1.13 -6.09
N LYS A 331 24.60 2.33 -6.52
CA LYS A 331 25.60 2.52 -7.60
C LYS A 331 26.91 1.80 -7.31
N SER A 332 27.41 1.90 -6.07
CA SER A 332 28.63 1.25 -5.61
C SER A 332 28.59 -0.26 -5.79
N ASP A 333 27.47 -0.90 -5.44
CA ASP A 333 27.27 -2.34 -5.66
C ASP A 333 27.28 -2.69 -7.16
N CYS A 334 26.59 -1.89 -8.00
CA CYS A 334 26.60 -2.08 -9.45
C CYS A 334 28.02 -1.97 -10.03
N LEU A 335 28.76 -0.94 -9.62
CA LEU A 335 30.13 -0.68 -10.07
C LEU A 335 31.05 -1.83 -9.69
N ASP A 336 30.97 -2.32 -8.46
CA ASP A 336 31.80 -3.42 -7.98
C ASP A 336 31.56 -4.70 -8.81
N ILE A 337 30.29 -5.05 -9.03
CA ILE A 337 29.89 -6.21 -9.82
C ILE A 337 30.40 -6.13 -11.26
N LEU A 338 30.18 -5.00 -11.95
CA LEU A 338 30.58 -4.86 -13.36
C LEU A 338 32.08 -4.66 -13.54
N THR A 339 32.76 -4.08 -12.55
CA THR A 339 34.22 -3.92 -12.58
C THR A 339 34.92 -5.28 -12.50
N GLN A 340 34.41 -6.19 -11.66
CA GLN A 340 34.97 -7.52 -11.46
C GLN A 340 34.48 -8.54 -12.50
N CYS A 341 33.19 -8.52 -12.84
CA CYS A 341 32.53 -9.56 -13.64
C CYS A 341 31.98 -9.11 -14.99
N GLY A 342 32.11 -7.84 -15.37
CA GLY A 342 31.78 -7.37 -16.72
C GLY A 342 32.79 -7.85 -17.76
N ASP A 343 32.31 -8.38 -18.90
CA ASP A 343 33.19 -8.80 -19.99
C ASP A 343 33.63 -7.60 -20.83
N ARG A 344 34.66 -6.91 -20.34
CA ARG A 344 35.22 -5.70 -20.96
C ARG A 344 35.65 -5.89 -22.41
N LYS A 345 35.95 -7.12 -22.84
CA LYS A 345 36.33 -7.41 -24.24
C LYS A 345 35.15 -7.34 -25.19
N ARG A 346 33.93 -7.54 -24.67
CA ARG A 346 32.68 -7.55 -25.43
C ARG A 346 31.88 -6.27 -25.27
N PHE A 347 32.35 -5.32 -24.46
CA PHE A 347 31.74 -3.99 -24.34
C PHE A 347 31.89 -3.21 -25.64
N HIS A 348 30.81 -2.57 -26.07
CA HIS A 348 30.82 -1.70 -27.26
C HIS A 348 31.63 -0.42 -26.97
N GLU A 349 32.06 0.29 -28.03
CA GLU A 349 32.81 1.55 -27.86
C GLU A 349 32.03 2.56 -27.00
N GLY A 350 32.68 3.06 -25.94
CA GLY A 350 32.07 3.98 -24.97
C GLY A 350 31.25 3.33 -23.84
N GLN A 351 31.06 2.00 -23.84
CA GLN A 351 30.47 1.30 -22.70
C GLN A 351 31.53 1.03 -21.63
N THR A 352 31.36 1.62 -20.45
CA THR A 352 32.16 1.34 -19.25
C THR A 352 31.24 0.96 -18.09
N PRO A 353 31.73 0.22 -17.06
CA PRO A 353 30.96 -0.05 -15.85
C PRO A 353 30.29 1.20 -15.26
N GLU A 354 31.00 2.32 -15.26
CA GLU A 354 30.51 3.61 -14.75
C GLU A 354 29.33 4.13 -15.54
N ARG A 355 29.40 4.12 -16.88
CA ARG A 355 28.31 4.59 -17.73
C ARG A 355 27.08 3.70 -17.65
N ILE A 356 27.29 2.39 -17.52
CA ILE A 356 26.20 1.41 -17.36
C ILE A 356 25.51 1.63 -16.02
N CYS A 357 26.27 1.72 -14.92
CA CYS A 357 25.70 1.94 -13.59
C CYS A 357 25.09 3.32 -13.42
N GLU A 358 25.57 4.36 -14.13
CA GLU A 358 24.91 5.67 -14.16
C GLU A 358 23.47 5.58 -14.70
N LEU A 359 23.21 4.69 -15.66
CA LEU A 359 21.89 4.51 -16.24
C LEU A 359 20.99 3.63 -15.35
N LEU A 360 21.54 2.54 -14.82
CA LEU A 360 20.76 1.52 -14.10
C LEU A 360 20.59 1.82 -12.61
N SER A 361 21.56 2.52 -12.01
CA SER A 361 21.66 2.72 -10.56
C SER A 361 22.41 4.02 -10.27
N PRO A 362 21.85 5.19 -10.65
CA PRO A 362 22.54 6.48 -10.50
C PRO A 362 22.77 6.90 -9.04
N ILE A 363 22.02 6.31 -8.10
CA ILE A 363 21.97 6.71 -6.70
C ILE A 363 22.92 5.83 -5.87
N ASP A 364 23.81 6.47 -5.12
CA ASP A 364 24.71 5.81 -4.17
C ASP A 364 24.47 6.23 -2.72
N ASP A 365 23.40 6.98 -2.48
CA ASP A 365 22.96 7.37 -1.15
C ASP A 365 22.26 6.18 -0.48
N PRO A 366 22.80 5.61 0.62
CA PRO A 366 22.19 4.49 1.33
C PRO A 366 20.77 4.76 1.83
N ASP A 367 20.38 6.04 1.97
CA ASP A 367 19.02 6.46 2.33
C ASP A 367 18.05 6.53 1.14
N ARG A 368 18.52 6.18 -0.07
CA ARG A 368 17.73 6.26 -1.32
C ARG A 368 17.87 5.05 -2.24
N CYS A 369 18.85 4.18 -2.02
CA CYS A 369 19.07 2.94 -2.79
C CYS A 369 19.01 1.68 -1.91
N ILE A 370 18.97 0.51 -2.55
CA ILE A 370 19.00 -0.79 -1.88
C ILE A 370 20.43 -1.35 -1.86
N PRO A 371 21.08 -1.44 -0.69
CA PRO A 371 22.40 -2.02 -0.61
C PRO A 371 22.33 -3.56 -0.62
N LEU A 372 23.04 -4.19 -1.53
CA LEU A 372 22.97 -5.64 -1.76
C LEU A 372 23.57 -6.47 -0.63
N HIS A 373 24.57 -5.94 0.09
CA HIS A 373 25.21 -6.67 1.18
C HIS A 373 24.22 -7.16 2.25
N LYS A 374 23.08 -6.47 2.43
CA LYS A 374 21.99 -6.88 3.35
C LYS A 374 21.40 -8.24 3.00
N TYR A 375 21.44 -8.64 1.73
CA TYR A 375 20.81 -9.86 1.19
C TYR A 375 21.80 -10.92 0.75
N LEU A 376 23.10 -10.73 1.00
CA LEU A 376 24.13 -11.75 0.77
C LEU A 376 24.12 -12.81 1.88
N THR A 377 23.66 -12.44 3.06
CA THR A 377 23.50 -13.35 4.20
C THR A 377 22.02 -13.50 4.58
N PRO A 378 21.65 -14.64 5.22
CA PRO A 378 20.33 -14.78 5.83
C PRO A 378 20.04 -13.65 6.83
N SER A 379 18.75 -13.43 7.10
CA SER A 379 18.32 -12.50 8.14
C SER A 379 18.96 -12.83 9.50
N SER A 380 19.28 -11.80 10.29
CA SER A 380 19.77 -11.96 11.66
C SER A 380 18.69 -12.51 12.60
N LEU A 381 17.42 -12.40 12.21
CA LEU A 381 16.28 -12.98 12.90
C LEU A 381 16.18 -14.47 12.52
N GLY A 382 16.44 -15.35 13.49
CA GLY A 382 16.26 -16.80 13.32
C GLY A 382 14.79 -17.19 13.16
N ASN A 383 14.53 -18.41 12.66
CA ASN A 383 13.17 -18.90 12.34
C ASN A 383 12.16 -18.86 13.50
N SER A 384 12.60 -18.84 14.77
CA SER A 384 11.71 -18.89 15.95
C SER A 384 11.19 -17.53 16.44
N VAL A 385 11.76 -16.41 15.98
CA VAL A 385 11.40 -15.04 16.41
C VAL A 385 10.39 -14.37 15.45
N VAL A 386 10.14 -14.99 14.29
CA VAL A 386 9.34 -14.42 13.19
C VAL A 386 7.83 -14.49 13.46
N ASP A 387 7.37 -15.34 14.37
CA ASP A 387 5.94 -15.45 14.71
C ASP A 387 5.41 -14.25 15.55
N GLU A 388 6.31 -13.39 16.06
CA GLU A 388 5.93 -12.19 16.84
C GLU A 388 5.25 -11.11 15.99
N VAL A 389 5.61 -11.01 14.71
CA VAL A 389 5.08 -10.02 13.75
C VAL A 389 4.55 -10.76 12.54
N THR A 390 3.26 -10.58 12.25
CA THR A 390 2.59 -11.32 11.17
C THR A 390 2.12 -10.40 10.05
N HIS A 391 2.11 -10.92 8.82
CA HIS A 391 1.66 -10.19 7.64
C HIS A 391 0.57 -11.00 6.94
N PRO A 392 -0.68 -10.96 7.44
CA PRO A 392 -1.75 -11.84 6.95
C PRO A 392 -2.20 -11.53 5.51
N CYS A 393 -1.83 -10.36 4.98
CA CYS A 393 -2.13 -9.92 3.63
C CYS A 393 -0.93 -9.93 2.67
N ASN A 394 0.22 -10.48 3.09
CA ASN A 394 1.43 -10.56 2.25
C ASN A 394 2.06 -11.97 2.36
N PRO A 395 1.94 -12.81 1.31
CA PRO A 395 1.29 -12.54 0.03
C PRO A 395 -0.24 -12.41 0.15
N ASN A 396 -0.86 -11.69 -0.78
CA ASN A 396 -2.31 -11.43 -0.76
C ASN A 396 -3.12 -12.74 -0.90
N PRO A 397 -3.91 -13.15 0.12
CA PRO A 397 -4.70 -14.37 0.08
C PRO A 397 -6.06 -14.20 -0.62
N CYS A 398 -6.43 -12.99 -1.01
CA CYS A 398 -7.76 -12.67 -1.54
C CYS A 398 -7.86 -12.82 -3.07
N PRO A 399 -9.06 -13.09 -3.61
CA PRO A 399 -9.32 -13.09 -5.06
C PRO A 399 -9.04 -11.72 -5.71
N SER A 400 -8.83 -11.70 -7.03
CA SER A 400 -8.38 -10.52 -7.78
C SER A 400 -9.27 -9.26 -7.73
N ASN A 401 -10.52 -9.36 -7.27
CA ASN A 401 -11.45 -8.22 -7.10
C ASN A 401 -11.72 -7.88 -5.62
N HIS A 402 -10.93 -8.46 -4.71
CA HIS A 402 -11.07 -8.24 -3.28
C HIS A 402 -9.76 -7.70 -2.71
N LEU A 403 -9.89 -6.73 -1.81
CA LEU A 403 -8.81 -6.22 -1.00
C LEU A 403 -8.65 -7.10 0.24
N CYS A 404 -7.41 -7.43 0.58
CA CYS A 404 -7.11 -8.04 1.85
C CYS A 404 -6.99 -6.95 2.94
N GLN A 405 -7.71 -7.14 4.04
CA GLN A 405 -7.64 -6.29 5.21
C GLN A 405 -7.30 -7.12 6.45
N VAL A 406 -6.53 -6.52 7.37
CA VAL A 406 -6.27 -7.14 8.67
C VAL A 406 -7.58 -7.26 9.44
N ASN A 407 -7.86 -8.45 9.98
CA ASN A 407 -9.05 -8.65 10.80
C ASN A 407 -8.86 -8.06 12.19
N ARG A 408 -9.26 -6.81 12.37
CA ARG A 408 -9.19 -6.09 13.65
C ARG A 408 -10.52 -6.06 14.42
N ARG A 409 -11.53 -6.83 13.98
CA ARG A 409 -12.87 -6.86 14.60
C ARG A 409 -12.97 -7.83 15.78
N GLY A 410 -11.92 -8.62 16.02
CA GLY A 410 -11.96 -9.72 16.99
C GLY A 410 -12.82 -10.88 16.47
N CYS A 411 -12.70 -12.03 17.12
CA CYS A 411 -13.46 -13.23 16.77
C CYS A 411 -14.40 -13.59 17.91
N LEU A 412 -15.65 -13.90 17.57
CA LEU A 412 -16.66 -14.35 18.53
C LEU A 412 -16.53 -15.85 18.83
N ASP A 413 -15.91 -16.63 17.93
CA ASP A 413 -15.63 -18.07 18.06
C ASP A 413 -14.16 -18.37 17.66
N ASP A 414 -13.39 -18.97 18.58
CA ASP A 414 -11.97 -19.26 18.41
C ASP A 414 -11.66 -20.30 17.32
N LEU A 415 -12.64 -21.11 16.90
CA LEU A 415 -12.41 -22.23 15.96
C LEU A 415 -12.24 -21.82 14.47
N HIS A 416 -12.64 -20.60 14.07
CA HIS A 416 -12.59 -20.16 12.65
C HIS A 416 -12.14 -18.70 12.47
N CYS A 417 -11.21 -18.22 13.32
CA CYS A 417 -10.71 -16.86 13.23
C CYS A 417 -9.63 -16.72 12.16
N GLN A 418 -9.99 -16.17 10.99
CA GLN A 418 -8.99 -15.77 10.00
C GLN A 418 -8.36 -14.42 10.40
N PRO A 419 -7.02 -14.27 10.28
CA PRO A 419 -6.33 -13.02 10.63
C PRO A 419 -6.53 -11.91 9.60
N PHE A 420 -7.22 -12.20 8.49
CA PHE A 420 -7.58 -11.26 7.44
C PHE A 420 -9.05 -11.38 7.03
N LEU A 421 -9.53 -10.35 6.32
CA LEU A 421 -10.84 -10.27 5.68
C LEU A 421 -10.64 -9.90 4.21
N CYS A 422 -11.33 -10.61 3.31
CA CYS A 422 -11.40 -10.22 1.91
C CYS A 422 -12.64 -9.37 1.69
N VAL A 423 -12.44 -8.09 1.40
CA VAL A 423 -13.53 -7.14 1.14
C VAL A 423 -13.59 -6.80 -0.35
N PRO A 424 -14.78 -6.71 -0.95
CA PRO A 424 -14.91 -6.29 -2.33
C PRO A 424 -14.36 -4.86 -2.53
N GLY A 425 -13.82 -4.62 -3.72
CA GLY A 425 -13.31 -3.30 -4.10
C GLY A 425 -13.67 -2.91 -5.54
N CYS A 426 -13.48 -1.63 -5.84
CA CYS A 426 -13.61 -1.08 -7.18
C CYS A 426 -12.25 -0.84 -7.79
N LYS A 427 -12.13 -1.05 -9.11
CA LYS A 427 -10.96 -0.62 -9.87
C LYS A 427 -10.94 0.90 -9.99
N LEU A 428 -9.77 1.50 -9.86
CA LEU A 428 -9.57 2.94 -10.01
C LEU A 428 -9.51 3.34 -11.50
N GLY A 429 -10.61 3.09 -12.22
CA GLY A 429 -10.71 3.18 -13.68
C GLY A 429 -10.85 1.81 -14.33
N GLU A 430 -11.48 1.76 -15.52
CA GLU A 430 -11.81 0.50 -16.21
C GLU A 430 -10.58 -0.30 -16.66
N ALA A 431 -9.43 0.37 -16.83
CA ALA A 431 -8.16 -0.25 -17.20
C ALA A 431 -7.20 -0.46 -16.01
N SER A 432 -7.54 0.05 -14.82
CA SER A 432 -6.67 -0.05 -13.65
C SER A 432 -6.78 -1.42 -12.98
N GLU A 433 -5.66 -1.90 -12.41
CA GLU A 433 -5.64 -3.06 -11.50
C GLU A 433 -5.58 -2.62 -10.03
N PHE A 434 -5.43 -1.32 -9.77
CA PHE A 434 -5.47 -0.78 -8.41
C PHE A 434 -6.91 -0.78 -7.87
N LEU A 435 -7.09 -1.36 -6.70
CA LEU A 435 -8.40 -1.51 -6.05
C LEU A 435 -8.55 -0.54 -4.87
N VAL A 436 -9.76 -0.02 -4.72
CA VAL A 436 -10.21 0.78 -3.56
C VAL A 436 -11.39 0.10 -2.88
N GLN A 437 -11.51 0.23 -1.56
CA GLN A 437 -12.55 -0.46 -0.80
C GLN A 437 -13.96 -0.01 -1.22
N GLN A 438 -14.92 -0.94 -1.20
CA GLN A 438 -16.34 -0.60 -1.28
C GLN A 438 -16.74 0.50 -0.29
N ASP A 439 -17.61 1.40 -0.74
CA ASP A 439 -18.10 2.60 -0.04
C ASP A 439 -17.05 3.69 0.20
N ALA A 440 -15.80 3.50 -0.22
CA ALA A 440 -14.78 4.54 -0.15
C ALA A 440 -15.10 5.70 -1.12
N ARG A 441 -14.86 6.93 -0.67
CA ARG A 441 -14.90 8.13 -1.51
C ARG A 441 -13.49 8.43 -2.01
N ILE A 442 -13.35 8.55 -3.31
CA ILE A 442 -12.07 8.58 -3.99
C ILE A 442 -12.02 9.76 -4.95
N GLU A 443 -10.97 10.54 -4.84
CA GLU A 443 -10.59 11.57 -5.79
C GLU A 443 -9.93 10.92 -7.01
N VAL A 444 -10.41 11.26 -8.21
CA VAL A 444 -9.88 10.78 -9.49
C VAL A 444 -9.70 11.95 -10.45
N PRO A 445 -8.68 11.94 -11.32
CA PRO A 445 -8.50 12.99 -12.32
C PRO A 445 -9.64 12.96 -13.35
N THR A 446 -10.02 14.12 -13.87
CA THR A 446 -11.06 14.23 -14.90
C THR A 446 -10.62 13.58 -16.22
N ARG A 447 -11.60 13.15 -17.03
CA ARG A 447 -11.34 12.57 -18.37
C ARG A 447 -10.68 13.54 -19.35
N THR A 448 -10.82 14.85 -19.12
CA THR A 448 -10.18 15.88 -19.95
C THR A 448 -8.67 15.92 -19.77
N GLY A 449 -8.12 15.27 -18.73
CA GLY A 449 -6.68 15.23 -18.46
C GLY A 449 -6.09 16.57 -18.06
N LEU A 450 -6.93 17.59 -17.79
CA LEU A 450 -6.49 18.89 -17.32
C LEU A 450 -5.86 18.76 -15.93
N THR A 451 -4.60 19.19 -15.80
CA THR A 451 -3.87 19.16 -14.53
C THR A 451 -4.63 19.94 -13.46
N GLY A 452 -4.71 19.38 -12.25
CA GLY A 452 -5.40 20.04 -11.12
C GLY A 452 -6.93 19.93 -11.13
N CYS A 453 -7.54 19.30 -12.13
CA CYS A 453 -8.98 19.03 -12.18
C CYS A 453 -9.29 17.59 -11.76
N HIS A 454 -10.14 17.44 -10.75
CA HIS A 454 -10.50 16.15 -10.18
C HIS A 454 -12.01 16.02 -9.94
N GLU A 455 -12.49 14.79 -9.85
CA GLU A 455 -13.84 14.44 -9.41
C GLU A 455 -13.75 13.54 -8.19
N VAL A 456 -14.74 13.63 -7.29
CA VAL A 456 -14.89 12.70 -6.17
C VAL A 456 -15.97 11.70 -6.50
N CYS A 457 -15.59 10.43 -6.65
CA CYS A 457 -16.48 9.30 -6.89
C CYS A 457 -16.61 8.44 -5.62
N THR A 458 -17.64 7.60 -5.58
CA THR A 458 -17.83 6.59 -4.53
C THR A 458 -17.66 5.20 -5.14
N CYS A 459 -16.93 4.31 -4.47
CA CYS A 459 -16.86 2.90 -4.87
C CYS A 459 -18.19 2.21 -4.55
N GLY A 460 -18.99 1.95 -5.59
CA GLY A 460 -20.33 1.39 -5.47
C GLY A 460 -20.35 -0.15 -5.33
N PRO A 461 -21.51 -0.73 -4.99
CA PRO A 461 -21.69 -2.17 -4.87
C PRO A 461 -21.53 -2.94 -6.19
N SER A 462 -21.55 -2.24 -7.33
CA SER A 462 -21.27 -2.83 -8.64
C SER A 462 -19.79 -3.18 -8.86
N GLY A 463 -18.90 -2.80 -7.94
CA GLY A 463 -17.45 -2.89 -8.13
C GLY A 463 -16.90 -1.81 -9.07
N ARG A 464 -17.66 -0.73 -9.32
CA ARG A 464 -17.25 0.43 -10.13
C ARG A 464 -17.38 1.72 -9.34
N LEU A 465 -16.63 2.73 -9.79
CA LEU A 465 -16.79 4.10 -9.30
C LEU A 465 -18.10 4.69 -9.82
N GLU A 466 -18.91 5.23 -8.90
CA GLU A 466 -20.26 5.75 -9.11
C GLU A 466 -20.43 7.10 -8.38
N ASN A 467 -21.51 7.82 -8.66
CA ASN A 467 -21.85 9.09 -7.96
C ASN A 467 -20.71 10.12 -7.96
N CYS A 468 -20.03 10.27 -9.09
CA CYS A 468 -18.93 11.23 -9.26
C CYS A 468 -19.45 12.67 -9.26
N ALA A 469 -18.75 13.54 -8.53
CA ALA A 469 -19.00 14.98 -8.48
C ALA A 469 -17.71 15.76 -8.73
N GLU A 470 -17.76 16.73 -9.65
CA GLU A 470 -16.62 17.58 -9.99
C GLU A 470 -16.17 18.44 -8.79
N MET A 471 -14.85 18.59 -8.65
CA MET A 471 -14.24 19.56 -7.75
C MET A 471 -13.80 20.82 -8.49
N PRO A 472 -13.70 21.96 -7.79
CA PRO A 472 -13.06 23.14 -8.36
C PRO A 472 -11.63 22.79 -8.81
N CYS A 473 -11.32 23.05 -10.08
CA CYS A 473 -9.96 22.89 -10.58
C CYS A 473 -9.02 23.89 -9.88
N VAL A 474 -7.82 23.42 -9.56
CA VAL A 474 -6.75 24.24 -8.98
C VAL A 474 -5.63 24.44 -10.00
N ASP A 475 -5.06 25.64 -10.04
CA ASP A 475 -3.90 25.94 -10.90
C ASP A 475 -2.62 25.43 -10.23
N THR A 476 -2.14 24.26 -10.69
CA THR A 476 -0.92 23.65 -10.15
C THR A 476 0.36 24.29 -10.69
N ASP A 477 0.27 25.12 -11.73
CA ASP A 477 1.43 25.81 -12.30
C ASP A 477 1.78 27.08 -11.50
N GLU A 478 0.86 27.58 -10.67
CA GLU A 478 1.08 28.72 -9.79
C GLU A 478 2.07 28.36 -8.65
N PRO A 479 3.27 28.98 -8.62
CA PRO A 479 4.26 28.71 -7.59
C PRO A 479 4.01 29.58 -6.35
N CYS A 480 4.35 29.06 -5.18
CA CYS A 480 4.42 29.87 -3.97
C CYS A 480 5.69 30.72 -3.97
N ILE A 481 5.57 31.99 -3.57
CA ILE A 481 6.71 32.91 -3.45
C ILE A 481 7.03 33.11 -1.97
N VAL A 482 8.13 32.53 -1.50
CA VAL A 482 8.56 32.58 -0.09
C VAL A 482 9.98 33.13 -0.03
N GLY A 483 10.17 34.27 0.66
CA GLY A 483 11.49 34.90 0.80
C GLY A 483 12.15 35.30 -0.53
N GLY A 484 11.36 35.46 -1.60
CA GLY A 484 11.87 35.74 -2.96
C GLY A 484 12.20 34.48 -3.78
N GLU A 485 12.16 33.29 -3.19
CA GLU A 485 12.31 32.02 -3.90
C GLU A 485 10.96 31.49 -4.40
N ARG A 486 10.97 30.91 -5.60
CA ARG A 486 9.82 30.19 -6.15
C ARG A 486 9.81 28.74 -5.66
N LYS A 487 8.69 28.31 -5.08
CA LYS A 487 8.44 26.92 -4.67
C LYS A 487 7.31 26.36 -5.52
N ASN A 488 7.54 25.22 -6.16
CA ASN A 488 6.56 24.57 -7.04
C ASN A 488 5.43 23.93 -6.20
N HIS A 489 4.29 23.68 -6.82
CA HIS A 489 3.20 22.91 -6.22
C HIS A 489 3.70 21.55 -5.69
N GLY A 490 3.29 21.19 -4.47
CA GLY A 490 3.70 19.97 -3.77
C GLY A 490 5.09 20.03 -3.13
N ALA A 491 5.81 21.16 -3.24
CA ALA A 491 7.10 21.32 -2.58
C ALA A 491 6.93 21.54 -1.07
N SER A 492 7.61 20.73 -0.27
CA SER A 492 7.79 20.94 1.17
C SER A 492 9.12 21.63 1.46
N PHE A 493 9.14 22.54 2.43
CA PHE A 493 10.32 23.31 2.81
C PHE A 493 10.21 23.78 4.26
N LYS A 494 11.32 24.30 4.82
CA LYS A 494 11.35 24.86 6.17
C LYS A 494 11.52 26.38 6.12
N ILE A 495 10.72 27.09 6.90
CA ILE A 495 10.92 28.51 7.23
C ILE A 495 11.26 28.55 8.71
N ASP A 496 12.49 28.91 9.05
CA ASP A 496 13.05 28.76 10.39
C ASP A 496 12.92 27.30 10.85
N CYS A 497 12.09 27.04 11.86
CA CYS A 497 11.72 25.71 12.28
C CYS A 497 10.39 25.23 11.70
N HIS A 498 9.59 26.09 11.08
CA HIS A 498 8.26 25.74 10.61
C HIS A 498 8.37 24.89 9.37
N THR A 499 7.77 23.72 9.39
CA THR A 499 7.58 22.92 8.18
C THR A 499 6.40 23.49 7.41
N CYS A 500 6.61 23.73 6.12
CA CYS A 500 5.67 24.38 5.22
C CYS A 500 5.51 23.56 3.94
N SER A 501 4.37 23.75 3.27
CA SER A 501 4.08 23.15 1.97
C SER A 501 3.44 24.17 1.04
N CYS A 502 3.81 24.10 -0.23
CA CYS A 502 3.18 24.87 -1.30
C CYS A 502 2.08 24.04 -1.99
N PHE A 503 0.87 24.59 -2.07
CA PHE A 503 -0.25 23.98 -2.77
C PHE A 503 -0.94 25.03 -3.64
N ALA A 504 -0.69 24.99 -4.96
CA ALA A 504 -1.35 25.83 -5.96
C ALA A 504 -1.29 27.34 -5.58
N GLY A 505 -0.08 27.87 -5.41
CA GLY A 505 0.15 29.24 -4.97
C GLY A 505 -0.02 29.50 -3.46
N GLU A 506 -0.74 28.65 -2.71
CA GLU A 506 -0.97 28.83 -1.27
C GLU A 506 0.13 28.16 -0.42
N THR A 507 0.69 28.90 0.54
CA THR A 507 1.65 28.37 1.50
C THR A 507 0.98 28.04 2.82
N THR A 508 1.03 26.77 3.24
CA THR A 508 0.56 26.31 4.56
C THR A 508 1.75 25.89 5.41
N CYS A 509 1.84 26.40 6.64
CA CYS A 509 2.93 26.10 7.57
C CYS A 509 2.42 25.59 8.92
N SER A 510 3.19 24.72 9.56
CA SER A 510 3.08 24.41 10.98
C SER A 510 3.11 25.68 11.84
N THR A 511 2.45 25.69 12.99
CA THR A 511 2.36 26.90 13.85
C THR A 511 3.24 26.85 15.10
N ARG A 512 4.15 25.87 15.17
CA ARG A 512 5.06 25.67 16.31
C ARG A 512 5.95 26.88 16.57
N LYS A 513 5.97 27.39 17.80
CA LYS A 513 6.84 28.53 18.14
C LYS A 513 8.25 28.04 18.45
N CYS A 514 9.27 28.67 17.87
CA CYS A 514 10.64 28.19 18.00
C CYS A 514 11.55 29.17 18.71
N LEU A 515 12.39 28.60 19.59
CA LEU A 515 13.50 29.30 20.20
C LEU A 515 14.70 29.17 19.29
N ASP A 516 15.17 30.28 18.74
CA ASP A 516 16.40 30.32 17.96
C ASP A 516 17.64 30.33 18.89
N LEU A 517 18.82 30.03 18.36
CA LEU A 517 20.09 30.15 19.09
C LEU A 517 20.34 31.59 19.55
N ASP A 518 19.87 32.57 18.78
CA ASP A 518 19.93 34.01 19.06
C ASP A 518 18.83 34.49 20.03
N SER A 519 17.93 33.61 20.50
CA SER A 519 16.93 33.98 21.50
C SER A 519 17.59 34.39 22.82
N SER A 520 17.18 35.54 23.35
CA SER A 520 17.73 36.04 24.61
C SER A 520 17.40 35.11 25.77
N GLU A 521 18.22 35.13 26.82
CA GLU A 521 17.93 34.37 28.06
C GLU A 521 16.59 34.78 28.69
N GLU A 522 16.09 36.00 28.44
CA GLU A 522 14.75 36.43 28.85
C GLU A 522 13.64 35.81 27.99
N ASP A 523 13.86 35.66 26.69
CA ASP A 523 12.90 35.00 25.79
C ASP A 523 12.79 33.51 26.12
N ARG A 524 13.92 32.86 26.42
CA ARG A 524 13.94 31.47 26.91
C ARG A 524 13.19 31.30 28.23
N ARG A 525 13.30 32.26 29.15
CA ARG A 525 12.54 32.25 30.43
C ARG A 525 11.05 32.51 30.26
N ARG A 526 10.62 33.24 29.23
CA ARG A 526 9.21 33.55 28.95
C ARG A 526 8.54 32.54 28.02
N PHE A 527 9.31 31.58 27.50
CA PHE A 527 8.82 30.56 26.61
C PHE A 527 8.04 29.51 27.39
N THR A 528 6.73 29.51 27.20
CA THR A 528 5.84 28.53 27.84
C THR A 528 5.76 27.22 27.05
N GLY A 529 6.28 27.19 25.83
CA GLY A 529 6.13 26.06 24.91
C GLY A 529 4.70 25.87 24.39
N LEU A 530 3.75 26.75 24.74
CA LEU A 530 2.38 26.74 24.24
C LEU A 530 2.19 27.72 23.07
N PRO A 531 1.21 27.50 22.19
CA PRO A 531 0.92 28.41 21.08
C PRO A 531 0.74 29.86 21.56
N CYS A 532 1.31 30.80 20.80
CA CYS A 532 1.36 32.23 21.13
C CYS A 532 2.01 32.59 22.49
N ASN A 533 2.83 31.71 23.08
CA ASN A 533 3.36 31.83 24.46
C ASN A 533 2.25 32.02 25.52
N CYS A 534 1.11 31.35 25.33
CA CYS A 534 0.05 31.37 26.31
C CYS A 534 0.52 30.77 27.65
N PRO A 535 0.00 31.25 28.81
CA PRO A 535 0.28 30.64 30.10
C PRO A 535 -0.19 29.17 30.15
N ASP A 536 0.54 28.34 30.89
CA ASP A 536 0.31 26.90 31.06
C ASP A 536 -0.83 26.55 32.04
N ARG A 537 -1.69 27.52 32.35
CA ARG A 537 -2.85 27.31 33.24
C ARG A 537 -3.95 26.54 32.52
N PHE A 538 -4.25 25.34 33.03
CA PHE A 538 -5.29 24.48 32.48
C PHE A 538 -6.69 24.92 32.91
N VAL A 539 -7.31 25.78 32.09
CA VAL A 539 -8.70 26.24 32.24
C VAL A 539 -9.41 25.99 30.91
N PRO A 540 -9.83 24.75 30.66
CA PRO A 540 -10.17 24.31 29.31
C PRO A 540 -11.40 25.00 28.75
N VAL A 541 -11.43 25.13 27.43
CA VAL A 541 -12.57 25.62 26.66
C VAL A 541 -12.91 24.63 25.54
N CYS A 542 -14.20 24.45 25.27
CA CYS A 542 -14.70 23.66 24.15
C CYS A 542 -15.00 24.59 22.99
N ALA A 543 -14.28 24.46 21.88
CA ALA A 543 -14.49 25.26 20.69
C ALA A 543 -15.55 24.67 19.76
N SER A 544 -16.04 25.49 18.83
CA SER A 544 -17.12 25.15 17.90
C SER A 544 -16.77 24.01 16.93
N ASN A 545 -15.49 23.68 16.76
CA ASN A 545 -15.05 22.51 16.00
C ASN A 545 -15.05 21.20 16.82
N GLY A 546 -15.54 21.23 18.07
CA GLY A 546 -15.59 20.07 18.96
C GLY A 546 -14.26 19.72 19.62
N ARG A 547 -13.23 20.57 19.50
CA ARG A 547 -11.94 20.39 20.19
C ARG A 547 -11.91 21.13 21.53
N THR A 548 -11.43 20.45 22.57
CA THR A 548 -11.02 21.10 23.81
C THR A 548 -9.63 21.72 23.67
N TYR A 549 -9.53 23.01 23.97
CA TYR A 549 -8.26 23.72 24.13
C TYR A 549 -7.95 23.91 25.62
N PRO A 550 -6.66 23.91 26.02
CA PRO A 550 -6.27 23.99 27.42
C PRO A 550 -6.59 25.35 28.06
N SER A 551 -6.76 26.41 27.26
CA SER A 551 -7.20 27.71 27.72
C SER A 551 -7.86 28.54 26.62
N ALA A 552 -8.63 29.55 27.02
CA ALA A 552 -9.17 30.57 26.10
C ALA A 552 -8.06 31.38 25.39
N CYS A 553 -6.85 31.45 25.95
CA CYS A 553 -5.70 32.05 25.26
C CYS A 553 -5.30 31.22 24.04
N VAL A 554 -5.16 29.90 24.23
CA VAL A 554 -4.78 28.98 23.14
C VAL A 554 -5.88 28.92 22.08
N ALA A 555 -7.16 28.86 22.46
CA ALA A 555 -8.26 28.92 21.50
C ALA A 555 -8.22 30.19 20.63
N ARG A 556 -7.96 31.36 21.23
CA ARG A 556 -7.81 32.63 20.48
C ARG A 556 -6.57 32.65 19.60
N CYS A 557 -5.46 32.09 20.06
CA CYS A 557 -4.25 31.92 19.25
C CYS A 557 -4.54 31.15 17.96
N MET A 558 -5.44 30.19 18.05
CA MET A 558 -5.92 29.38 16.93
C MET A 558 -7.10 30.01 16.16
N ALA A 559 -7.22 31.34 16.21
CA ALA A 559 -8.23 32.14 15.51
C ALA A 559 -9.71 31.89 15.89
N PHE A 560 -10.00 31.24 17.04
CA PHE A 560 -11.36 31.19 17.57
C PHE A 560 -11.72 32.48 18.30
N LYS A 561 -12.90 33.03 17.99
CA LYS A 561 -13.47 34.19 18.69
C LYS A 561 -14.21 33.74 19.95
N ASP A 562 -14.43 34.66 20.89
CA ASP A 562 -15.04 34.36 22.21
C ASP A 562 -16.43 33.70 22.14
N TYR A 563 -17.21 33.96 21.10
CA TYR A 563 -18.53 33.31 20.89
C TYR A 563 -18.44 31.92 20.26
N GLN A 564 -17.26 31.52 19.77
CA GLN A 564 -17.01 30.24 19.13
C GLN A 564 -16.45 29.20 20.11
N PHE A 565 -16.35 29.51 21.40
CA PHE A 565 -16.00 28.54 22.43
C PHE A 565 -16.73 28.81 23.73
N VAL A 566 -16.83 27.78 24.57
CA VAL A 566 -17.44 27.85 25.91
C VAL A 566 -16.48 27.26 26.95
N PHE A 567 -16.57 27.71 28.20
CA PHE A 567 -15.75 27.17 29.28
C PHE A 567 -16.10 25.71 29.60
N GLY A 568 -15.08 24.91 29.90
CA GLY A 568 -15.18 23.47 30.13
C GLY A 568 -14.69 22.66 28.93
N ARG A 569 -14.65 21.35 29.10
CA ARG A 569 -14.23 20.39 28.06
C ARG A 569 -15.42 19.96 27.22
N CYS A 570 -15.18 19.57 25.97
CA CYS A 570 -16.23 19.14 25.06
C CYS A 570 -16.96 17.88 25.54
N ARG A 571 -16.27 16.89 26.14
CA ARG A 571 -16.93 15.68 26.69
C ARG A 571 -17.68 15.90 28.02
N LEU A 572 -17.56 17.07 28.66
CA LEU A 572 -18.21 17.35 29.95
C LEU A 572 -19.70 17.67 29.80
N GLY A 573 -20.08 18.38 28.73
CA GLY A 573 -21.48 18.76 28.47
C GLY A 573 -22.25 17.64 27.80
N ASN A 574 -23.47 17.35 28.26
CA ASN A 574 -24.35 16.40 27.57
C ASN A 574 -24.99 17.07 26.33
N PRO A 575 -24.60 16.71 25.09
CA PRO A 575 -25.12 17.35 23.88
C PRO A 575 -26.61 17.05 23.65
N CYS A 576 -27.17 16.05 24.32
CA CYS A 576 -28.56 15.66 24.22
C CYS A 576 -29.49 16.29 25.27
N ALA A 577 -28.96 17.08 26.22
CA ALA A 577 -29.76 17.68 27.28
C ALA A 577 -30.87 18.62 26.75
N GLY A 578 -30.62 19.30 25.63
CA GLY A 578 -31.57 20.22 24.99
C GLY A 578 -32.62 19.56 24.08
N SER A 579 -32.70 18.23 24.02
CA SER A 579 -33.54 17.49 23.06
C SER A 579 -33.39 17.98 21.61
N PRO A 580 -32.18 17.98 21.04
CA PRO A 580 -31.90 18.59 19.73
C PRO A 580 -32.45 17.78 18.53
N CYS A 581 -33.02 16.59 18.78
CA CYS A 581 -33.58 15.71 17.76
C CYS A 581 -35.10 15.83 17.68
N GLN A 582 -35.68 15.44 16.54
CA GLN A 582 -37.14 15.39 16.37
C GLN A 582 -37.80 14.40 17.35
N ARG A 583 -39.10 14.56 17.65
CA ARG A 583 -39.82 13.75 18.66
C ARG A 583 -39.80 12.22 18.41
N ASN A 584 -39.61 11.79 17.17
CA ASN A 584 -39.53 10.39 16.75
C ASN A 584 -38.08 9.86 16.67
N GLN A 585 -37.10 10.68 17.02
CA GLN A 585 -35.68 10.36 17.00
C GLN A 585 -35.11 10.38 18.41
N ARG A 586 -34.15 9.48 18.67
CA ARG A 586 -33.36 9.46 19.89
C ARG A 586 -32.06 10.21 19.64
N CYS A 587 -31.75 11.17 20.49
CA CYS A 587 -30.43 11.80 20.52
C CYS A 587 -29.42 10.86 21.16
N ILE A 588 -28.25 10.69 20.52
CA ILE A 588 -27.15 9.91 21.05
C ILE A 588 -25.89 10.78 21.01
N PRO A 589 -25.17 10.95 22.14
CA PRO A 589 -23.88 11.63 22.13
C PRO A 589 -22.91 10.99 21.13
N LYS A 590 -22.18 11.83 20.40
CA LYS A 590 -21.15 11.45 19.42
C LYS A 590 -20.16 12.60 19.30
N TYR A 591 -19.30 12.68 20.32
CA TYR A 591 -18.24 13.68 20.39
C TYR A 591 -17.27 13.50 19.22
N ARG A 592 -16.92 14.59 18.55
CA ARG A 592 -16.09 14.56 17.35
C ARG A 592 -15.36 15.88 17.17
N VAL A 593 -14.16 15.81 16.59
CA VAL A 593 -13.39 16.99 16.20
C VAL A 593 -13.49 17.14 14.68
N CYS A 594 -14.04 18.27 14.23
CA CYS A 594 -14.20 18.58 12.82
C CYS A 594 -12.97 19.33 12.27
N LEU A 595 -12.53 18.94 11.08
CA LEU A 595 -11.42 19.53 10.32
C LEU A 595 -11.92 20.56 9.29
N SER A 596 -13.19 20.47 8.89
CA SER A 596 -13.89 21.47 8.07
C SER A 596 -14.66 22.46 8.96
N ASP A 597 -14.78 23.72 8.55
CA ASP A 597 -15.45 24.79 9.30
C ASP A 597 -16.67 25.42 8.60
N LEU A 598 -17.07 24.89 7.44
CA LEU A 598 -18.25 25.37 6.70
C LEU A 598 -19.61 25.01 7.30
N SER A 599 -19.68 23.92 8.06
CA SER A 599 -20.90 23.43 8.68
C SER A 599 -20.72 23.28 10.18
N ASP A 600 -21.85 23.24 10.89
CA ASP A 600 -21.84 22.95 12.33
C ASP A 600 -21.14 21.62 12.60
N CYS A 601 -20.46 21.52 13.73
CA CYS A 601 -19.80 20.30 14.19
C CYS A 601 -20.65 19.60 15.27
N PRO A 602 -21.75 18.91 14.90
CA PRO A 602 -22.69 18.34 15.87
C PRO A 602 -22.01 17.27 16.73
N GLN A 603 -22.05 17.47 18.04
CA GLN A 603 -21.54 16.54 19.04
C GLN A 603 -22.52 15.41 19.39
N TYR A 604 -23.57 15.23 18.57
CA TYR A 604 -24.61 14.22 18.72
C TYR A 604 -25.01 13.66 17.36
N GLU A 605 -25.77 12.57 17.40
CA GLU A 605 -26.43 11.97 16.24
C GLU A 605 -27.90 11.70 16.59
N CYS A 606 -28.80 11.98 15.65
CA CYS A 606 -30.22 11.69 15.80
C CYS A 606 -30.56 10.39 15.09
N ALA A 607 -30.77 9.33 15.87
CA ALA A 607 -31.18 8.03 15.33
C ALA A 607 -32.71 7.91 15.37
N GLY A 608 -33.34 7.58 14.24
CA GLY A 608 -34.76 7.20 14.23
C GLY A 608 -35.00 5.92 15.06
N ARG A 609 -36.23 5.69 15.52
CA ARG A 609 -36.60 4.39 16.10
C ARG A 609 -36.44 3.31 15.01
N PRO A 610 -35.50 2.36 15.14
CA PRO A 610 -35.32 1.33 14.13
C PRO A 610 -36.57 0.45 14.07
N GLY A 611 -37.08 0.18 12.88
CA GLY A 611 -37.91 -1.00 12.63
C GLY A 611 -37.03 -2.25 12.69
N GLY A 612 -36.71 -2.71 13.90
CA GLY A 612 -35.73 -3.77 14.15
C GLY A 612 -34.27 -3.32 13.98
N CYS A 613 -33.35 -3.89 14.76
CA CYS A 613 -31.92 -3.76 14.49
C CYS A 613 -31.54 -4.80 13.45
N ASP A 614 -31.03 -4.37 12.30
CA ASP A 614 -30.50 -5.29 11.30
C ASP A 614 -29.34 -6.12 11.91
N ARG A 615 -29.32 -7.42 11.61
CA ARG A 615 -28.28 -8.35 12.08
C ARG A 615 -26.96 -8.18 11.34
N SER A 616 -26.94 -7.39 10.28
CA SER A 616 -25.79 -7.18 9.40
C SER A 616 -24.69 -6.29 10.00
N GLY A 617 -25.01 -5.49 11.03
CA GLY A 617 -24.04 -4.60 11.71
C GLY A 617 -23.40 -5.28 12.93
N VAL A 618 -22.28 -5.95 12.74
CA VAL A 618 -21.55 -6.71 13.78
C VAL A 618 -20.40 -5.89 14.38
N GLU A 619 -20.69 -4.69 14.87
CA GLU A 619 -19.73 -3.96 15.71
C GLU A 619 -20.21 -4.04 17.16
N PRO A 620 -19.59 -4.90 18.00
CA PRO A 620 -20.01 -5.09 19.38
C PRO A 620 -19.91 -3.77 20.15
N ALA A 621 -20.75 -3.61 21.17
CA ALA A 621 -20.75 -2.45 22.04
C ALA A 621 -20.79 -2.90 23.50
N CYS A 622 -19.91 -2.33 24.33
CA CYS A 622 -19.90 -2.56 25.75
C CYS A 622 -20.78 -1.51 26.45
N ASP A 623 -21.71 -1.96 27.29
CA ASP A 623 -22.47 -1.06 28.14
C ASP A 623 -21.77 -0.75 29.47
N THR A 624 -22.30 0.21 30.23
CA THR A 624 -21.75 0.64 31.53
C THR A 624 -21.84 -0.43 32.63
N ASP A 625 -22.63 -1.49 32.42
CA ASP A 625 -22.76 -2.62 33.35
C ASP A 625 -21.78 -3.75 32.98
N GLY A 626 -20.96 -3.58 31.93
CA GLY A 626 -20.00 -4.58 31.47
C GLY A 626 -20.62 -5.70 30.63
N LEU A 627 -21.82 -5.49 30.07
CA LEU A 627 -22.48 -6.43 29.17
C LEU A 627 -22.20 -6.06 27.71
N VAL A 628 -21.80 -7.06 26.92
CA VAL A 628 -21.57 -6.92 25.48
C VAL A 628 -22.89 -7.04 24.74
N HIS A 629 -23.15 -6.09 23.84
CA HIS A 629 -24.25 -6.10 22.89
C HIS A 629 -23.70 -6.31 21.48
N ALA A 630 -24.43 -7.00 20.60
CA ALA A 630 -23.90 -7.30 19.25
C ALA A 630 -23.79 -6.05 18.37
N SER A 631 -24.55 -5.00 18.69
CA SER A 631 -24.44 -3.70 18.03
C SER A 631 -24.87 -2.56 18.96
N ARG A 632 -24.43 -1.35 18.64
CA ARG A 632 -24.93 -0.11 19.27
C ARG A 632 -26.45 0.00 19.19
N CYS A 633 -27.05 -0.47 18.10
CA CYS A 633 -28.51 -0.47 17.93
C CYS A 633 -29.19 -1.35 19.00
N GLN A 634 -28.68 -2.57 19.21
CA GLN A 634 -29.25 -3.50 20.20
C GLN A 634 -29.08 -2.97 21.63
N LEU A 635 -27.92 -2.37 21.93
CA LEU A 635 -27.67 -1.70 23.21
C LEU A 635 -28.72 -0.62 23.48
N LEU A 636 -29.00 0.22 22.46
CA LEU A 636 -30.00 1.27 22.57
C LEU A 636 -31.42 0.72 22.72
N GLN A 637 -31.78 -0.36 22.00
CA GLN A 637 -33.07 -1.05 22.16
C GLN A 637 -33.24 -1.66 23.56
N ALA A 638 -32.16 -2.17 24.15
CA ALA A 638 -32.14 -2.69 25.52
C ALA A 638 -32.23 -1.60 26.60
N GLY A 639 -32.26 -0.31 26.22
CA GLY A 639 -32.31 0.80 27.16
C GLY A 639 -31.03 0.99 27.97
N LYS A 640 -29.92 0.38 27.54
CA LYS A 640 -28.61 0.46 28.18
C LYS A 640 -27.84 1.71 27.74
N THR A 641 -26.80 2.05 28.50
CA THR A 641 -25.92 3.19 28.25
C THR A 641 -24.60 2.68 27.70
N LEU A 642 -24.12 3.27 26.60
CA LEU A 642 -22.86 2.90 25.98
C LEU A 642 -21.70 3.29 26.90
N ALA A 643 -20.85 2.34 27.25
CA ALA A 643 -19.54 2.61 27.85
C ALA A 643 -18.52 2.91 26.76
N TYR A 644 -18.39 2.02 25.78
CA TYR A 644 -17.51 2.17 24.61
C TYR A 644 -17.89 1.18 23.50
N MET A 645 -17.45 1.48 22.28
CA MET A 645 -17.57 0.55 21.14
C MET A 645 -16.50 -0.54 21.24
N GLY A 646 -16.86 -1.78 20.94
CA GLY A 646 -16.02 -2.96 21.07
C GLY A 646 -16.51 -3.96 22.13
N PRO A 647 -15.86 -5.14 22.23
CA PRO A 647 -16.15 -6.10 23.28
C PRO A 647 -15.70 -5.58 24.66
N CYS A 648 -16.42 -5.98 25.71
CA CYS A 648 -16.09 -5.57 27.07
C CYS A 648 -14.77 -6.21 27.52
N GLN A 649 -13.83 -5.37 27.96
CA GLN A 649 -12.54 -5.79 28.51
C GLN A 649 -12.61 -5.88 30.03
N GLU A 650 -12.01 -6.93 30.60
CA GLU A 650 -11.95 -7.15 32.06
C GLU A 650 -11.29 -5.97 32.78
N ALA A 651 -10.22 -5.41 32.21
CA ALA A 651 -9.49 -4.26 32.76
C ALA A 651 -10.36 -3.00 32.90
N CYS A 652 -11.47 -2.91 32.16
CA CYS A 652 -12.34 -1.73 32.11
C CYS A 652 -13.72 -1.95 32.75
N ARG A 653 -13.92 -3.08 33.46
CA ARG A 653 -15.17 -3.32 34.22
C ARG A 653 -15.37 -2.32 35.35
N LYS A 654 -14.29 -1.87 35.98
CA LYS A 654 -14.33 -0.80 36.99
C LYS A 654 -14.03 0.53 36.31
N PRO A 655 -14.90 1.54 36.40
CA PRO A 655 -14.62 2.85 35.83
C PRO A 655 -13.44 3.48 36.56
N GLN A 656 -12.40 3.80 35.80
CA GLN A 656 -11.23 4.55 36.25
C GLN A 656 -11.01 5.66 35.24
N GLN A 657 -11.20 6.91 35.67
CA GLN A 657 -11.04 8.03 34.77
C GLN A 657 -9.60 8.16 34.31
N VAL A 658 -9.43 8.54 33.05
CA VAL A 658 -8.12 8.75 32.44
C VAL A 658 -8.10 9.97 31.53
N CYS A 659 -6.92 10.57 31.36
CA CYS A 659 -6.70 11.65 30.43
C CYS A 659 -6.13 11.10 29.12
N GLY A 660 -6.77 11.39 27.99
CA GLY A 660 -6.23 11.08 26.67
C GLY A 660 -5.25 12.17 26.20
N HIS A 661 -4.34 11.80 25.29
CA HIS A 661 -3.41 12.74 24.64
C HIS A 661 -4.12 13.89 23.88
N ASN A 662 -5.42 13.74 23.60
CA ASN A 662 -6.24 14.79 23.01
C ASN A 662 -6.71 15.87 24.01
N GLY A 663 -6.43 15.71 25.31
CA GLY A 663 -6.86 16.60 26.39
C GLY A 663 -8.27 16.34 26.93
N GLU A 664 -8.91 15.22 26.56
CA GLU A 664 -10.22 14.82 27.04
C GLU A 664 -10.16 13.77 28.14
N THR A 665 -11.14 13.83 29.05
CA THR A 665 -11.28 12.81 30.10
C THR A 665 -12.24 11.71 29.66
N TYR A 666 -11.78 10.48 29.83
CA TYR A 666 -12.50 9.26 29.52
C TYR A 666 -12.85 8.52 30.79
N ASN A 667 -13.91 7.71 30.76
CA ASN A 667 -14.34 6.94 31.94
C ASN A 667 -13.50 5.68 32.19
N SER A 668 -12.75 5.24 31.18
CA SER A 668 -11.80 4.12 31.24
C SER A 668 -10.79 4.22 30.09
N VAL A 669 -9.69 3.48 30.18
CA VAL A 669 -8.72 3.35 29.08
C VAL A 669 -9.38 2.76 27.82
N CYS A 670 -10.35 1.85 27.97
CA CYS A 670 -11.08 1.27 26.84
C CYS A 670 -11.97 2.27 26.12
N ASP A 671 -12.57 3.22 26.84
CA ASP A 671 -13.33 4.34 26.24
C ASP A 671 -12.39 5.23 25.40
N ALA A 672 -11.19 5.54 25.91
CA ALA A 672 -10.18 6.29 25.15
C ALA A 672 -9.71 5.53 23.89
N MET A 673 -9.36 4.26 24.03
CA MET A 673 -8.88 3.43 22.92
C MET A 673 -9.96 3.19 21.84
N ALA A 674 -11.23 3.03 22.25
CA ALA A 674 -12.36 2.91 21.32
C ALA A 674 -12.55 4.18 20.47
N ASP A 675 -12.30 5.36 21.07
CA ASP A 675 -12.29 6.66 20.38
C ASP A 675 -10.97 6.92 19.61
N ARG A 676 -10.05 5.94 19.55
CA ARG A 676 -8.73 6.02 18.88
C ARG A 676 -7.80 7.08 19.50
N VAL A 677 -7.87 7.22 20.82
CA VAL A 677 -7.03 8.15 21.58
C VAL A 677 -6.11 7.36 22.52
N ALA A 678 -4.81 7.64 22.42
CA ALA A 678 -3.81 7.08 23.32
C ALA A 678 -3.89 7.72 24.71
N LEU A 679 -3.54 6.97 25.74
CA LEU A 679 -3.55 7.39 27.15
C LEU A 679 -2.38 8.32 27.48
N ASP A 680 -2.64 9.53 28.02
CA ASP A 680 -1.63 10.44 28.54
C ASP A 680 -1.29 10.07 30.00
N TYR A 681 -2.23 10.23 30.92
CA TYR A 681 -2.06 9.87 32.34
C TYR A 681 -3.36 9.40 33.01
N GLU A 682 -3.22 8.78 34.18
CA GLU A 682 -4.36 8.33 34.99
C GLU A 682 -5.07 9.49 35.70
N GLY A 683 -6.39 9.39 35.85
CA GLY A 683 -7.22 10.42 36.43
C GLY A 683 -7.77 11.42 35.41
N PRO A 684 -8.57 12.40 35.84
CA PRO A 684 -9.12 13.42 34.94
C PRO A 684 -8.03 14.37 34.44
N CYS A 685 -8.20 14.88 33.22
CA CYS A 685 -7.26 15.87 32.67
C CYS A 685 -7.26 17.15 33.51
N HIS A 686 -6.07 17.61 33.89
CA HIS A 686 -5.86 18.82 34.69
C HIS A 686 -4.54 19.55 34.38
N ALA A 687 -3.71 19.01 33.50
CA ALA A 687 -2.49 19.63 32.99
C ALA A 687 -2.36 19.39 31.48
N VAL A 688 -1.53 20.22 30.82
CA VAL A 688 -1.21 20.14 29.40
C VAL A 688 0.30 20.28 29.23
N GLY A 689 0.86 19.54 28.27
CA GLY A 689 2.28 19.62 27.92
C GLY A 689 2.61 20.77 26.99
N ALA A 690 3.91 20.99 26.80
CA ALA A 690 4.42 21.89 25.78
C ALA A 690 4.27 21.26 24.37
N VAL A 691 4.36 22.12 23.35
CA VAL A 691 4.45 21.76 21.93
C VAL A 691 5.91 21.78 21.44
N SER A 692 6.86 22.14 22.31
CA SER A 692 8.27 22.33 22.00
C SER A 692 9.16 21.69 23.05
N ASP A 693 10.31 21.16 22.62
CA ASP A 693 11.29 20.42 23.43
C ASP A 693 11.98 21.26 24.53
N ALA A 694 11.76 22.58 24.55
CA ALA A 694 12.53 23.53 25.36
C ALA A 694 11.71 24.26 26.44
N ALA A 695 10.76 23.57 27.08
CA ALA A 695 10.01 24.11 28.23
C ALA A 695 10.50 23.48 29.56
N PRO A 696 11.33 24.17 30.35
CA PRO A 696 11.96 23.61 31.56
C PRO A 696 10.99 23.45 32.75
N ASP A 697 9.91 24.24 32.82
CA ASP A 697 8.92 24.20 33.88
C ASP A 697 7.51 24.11 33.27
N SER A 698 7.03 22.90 33.00
CA SER A 698 5.66 22.68 32.50
C SER A 698 4.71 22.28 33.64
N ALA A 699 3.43 22.60 33.50
CA ALA A 699 2.34 22.09 34.34
C ALA A 699 2.32 20.56 34.49
N CYS A 700 3.02 19.82 33.62
CA CYS A 700 3.16 18.37 33.66
C CYS A 700 4.15 17.85 34.72
N SER A 701 4.94 18.72 35.38
CA SER A 701 5.94 18.29 36.38
C SER A 701 5.34 17.53 37.56
N GLY A 702 4.05 17.77 37.87
CA GLY A 702 3.31 17.06 38.92
C GLY A 702 2.53 15.84 38.43
N ILE A 703 2.61 15.48 37.14
CA ILE A 703 1.83 14.39 36.55
C ILE A 703 2.61 13.07 36.65
N PRO A 704 2.06 12.04 37.34
CA PRO A 704 2.64 10.71 37.34
C PRO A 704 2.31 10.01 36.02
N CYS A 705 3.32 9.85 35.16
CA CYS A 705 3.14 9.18 33.89
C CYS A 705 3.03 7.65 34.01
N PRO A 706 2.21 7.01 33.16
CA PRO A 706 2.15 5.56 33.08
C PRO A 706 3.53 5.00 32.68
N PRO A 707 3.88 3.79 33.12
CA PRO A 707 5.10 3.15 32.68
C PRO A 707 5.08 2.93 31.16
N LEU A 708 6.24 3.10 30.53
CA LEU A 708 6.41 2.77 29.11
C LEU A 708 6.10 1.28 28.87
N SER A 709 5.46 0.98 27.76
CA SER A 709 5.03 -0.38 27.43
C SER A 709 6.19 -1.36 27.23
N ALA A 710 7.38 -0.87 26.87
CA ALA A 710 8.59 -1.69 26.70
C ALA A 710 9.82 -1.10 27.41
N PRO A 711 10.63 -1.91 28.12
CA PRO A 711 11.89 -1.48 28.70
C PRO A 711 12.90 -1.04 27.62
N GLY A 712 13.62 0.06 27.85
CA GLY A 712 14.66 0.54 26.93
C GLY A 712 14.14 1.19 25.63
N CYS A 713 12.83 1.33 25.50
CA CYS A 713 12.19 2.16 24.48
C CYS A 713 12.58 3.63 24.70
N GLN A 714 13.08 4.28 23.65
CA GLN A 714 13.19 5.73 23.58
C GLN A 714 11.85 6.26 23.04
N PRO A 715 11.02 6.89 23.88
CA PRO A 715 9.66 7.23 23.52
C PRO A 715 9.57 8.58 22.79
N VAL A 716 8.39 8.88 22.26
CA VAL A 716 8.01 10.20 21.76
C VAL A 716 7.00 10.83 22.72
N THR A 717 7.04 12.16 22.88
CA THR A 717 6.04 12.90 23.66
C THR A 717 5.16 13.69 22.69
N PRO A 718 3.88 13.30 22.51
CA PRO A 718 3.01 13.98 21.56
C PRO A 718 2.75 15.45 21.93
N PRO A 719 2.63 16.37 20.94
CA PRO A 719 2.42 17.79 21.20
C PRO A 719 1.20 18.06 22.10
N GLY A 720 1.44 18.77 23.20
CA GLY A 720 0.41 19.11 24.18
C GLY A 720 0.12 18.01 25.22
N ALA A 721 0.76 16.85 25.15
CA ALA A 721 0.64 15.79 26.15
C ALA A 721 1.71 15.88 27.24
N CYS A 722 1.42 15.36 28.42
CA CYS A 722 2.36 15.36 29.53
C CYS A 722 3.31 14.16 29.50
N CYS A 723 2.84 13.02 29.02
CA CYS A 723 3.52 11.75 29.17
C CYS A 723 4.02 11.20 27.83
N PRO A 724 5.20 10.58 27.84
CA PRO A 724 5.78 9.96 26.66
C PRO A 724 5.14 8.59 26.36
N ILE A 725 5.15 8.19 25.09
CA ILE A 725 4.61 6.90 24.62
C ILE A 725 5.60 6.20 23.67
N CYS A 726 5.65 4.87 23.74
CA CYS A 726 6.35 4.03 22.76
C CYS A 726 5.53 3.87 21.50
N ALA A 727 5.62 4.85 20.61
CA ALA A 727 4.92 4.89 19.34
C ALA A 727 5.73 5.65 18.29
N SER A 728 5.32 5.52 17.03
CA SER A 728 5.75 6.46 16.00
C SER A 728 4.68 7.52 15.77
N MET A 729 5.09 8.77 15.71
CA MET A 729 4.24 9.94 15.59
C MET A 729 4.41 10.60 14.22
N LEU A 730 3.31 10.83 13.53
CA LEU A 730 3.21 11.64 12.33
C LEU A 730 2.54 12.97 12.69
N GLN A 731 3.16 14.09 12.34
CA GLN A 731 2.57 15.42 12.39
C GLN A 731 2.23 15.83 10.96
N ILE A 732 0.94 15.85 10.63
CA ILE A 732 0.46 16.02 9.26
C ILE A 732 -0.11 17.43 9.09
N LEU A 733 0.30 18.12 8.04
CA LEU A 733 -0.32 19.36 7.55
C LEU A 733 -1.36 19.02 6.47
N TRP A 734 -2.49 19.73 6.47
CA TRP A 734 -3.57 19.52 5.49
C TRP A 734 -4.14 20.84 4.97
N SER A 735 -4.71 20.80 3.77
CA SER A 735 -5.46 21.92 3.20
C SER A 735 -6.85 22.01 3.82
N LYS A 736 -7.09 23.08 4.57
CA LYS A 736 -8.42 23.39 5.11
C LYS A 736 -9.44 23.67 4.02
N GLU A 737 -9.02 24.30 2.92
CA GLU A 737 -9.90 24.58 1.77
C GLU A 737 -10.40 23.28 1.13
N GLN A 738 -9.53 22.31 0.92
CA GLN A 738 -9.95 21.01 0.39
C GLN A 738 -10.89 20.26 1.34
N MET A 739 -10.60 20.24 2.66
CA MET A 739 -11.51 19.66 3.66
C MET A 739 -12.93 20.27 3.58
N ASN A 740 -12.98 21.58 3.37
CA ASN A 740 -14.23 22.32 3.17
C ASN A 740 -14.95 21.93 1.87
N THR A 741 -14.21 21.74 0.77
CA THR A 741 -14.77 21.20 -0.48
C THR A 741 -15.33 19.79 -0.30
N PHE A 742 -14.63 18.90 0.40
CA PHE A 742 -15.10 17.54 0.67
C PHE A 742 -16.37 17.51 1.51
N SER A 743 -16.48 18.42 2.49
CA SER A 743 -17.70 18.62 3.30
C SER A 743 -18.88 19.05 2.42
N LYS A 744 -18.70 20.06 1.56
CA LYS A 744 -19.73 20.52 0.61
C LYS A 744 -20.22 19.38 -0.28
N LEU A 745 -19.30 18.62 -0.87
CA LEU A 745 -19.62 17.48 -1.73
C LEU A 745 -20.33 16.34 -0.97
N ASN A 746 -20.16 16.26 0.35
CA ASN A 746 -20.82 15.28 1.20
C ASN A 746 -22.06 15.83 1.90
N LYS A 747 -22.89 16.61 1.20
CA LYS A 747 -24.13 17.18 1.75
C LYS A 747 -23.89 18.02 3.02
N ASN A 748 -22.78 18.76 3.06
CA ASN A 748 -22.33 19.57 4.20
C ASN A 748 -22.05 18.76 5.48
N GLN A 749 -21.84 17.44 5.38
CA GLN A 749 -21.37 16.67 6.53
C GLN A 749 -19.90 17.03 6.81
N PRO A 750 -19.58 17.43 8.05
CA PRO A 750 -18.22 17.84 8.38
C PRO A 750 -17.25 16.67 8.30
N VAL A 751 -16.04 16.94 7.81
CA VAL A 751 -14.93 15.98 7.86
C VAL A 751 -14.35 15.97 9.26
N THR A 752 -14.13 14.79 9.84
CA THR A 752 -13.64 14.67 11.22
C THR A 752 -12.28 13.99 11.31
N VAL A 753 -11.59 14.18 12.44
CA VAL A 753 -10.35 13.44 12.76
C VAL A 753 -10.59 11.93 12.71
N HIS A 754 -11.75 11.46 13.20
CA HIS A 754 -12.08 10.03 13.21
C HIS A 754 -12.18 9.45 11.80
N ASP A 755 -12.76 10.19 10.84
CA ASP A 755 -12.86 9.75 9.44
C ASP A 755 -11.47 9.54 8.84
N VAL A 756 -10.52 10.43 9.13
CA VAL A 756 -9.12 10.29 8.70
C VAL A 756 -8.48 9.05 9.31
N LEU A 757 -8.57 8.88 10.64
CA LEU A 757 -7.94 7.75 11.34
C LEU A 757 -8.47 6.40 10.85
N GLN A 758 -9.77 6.31 10.53
CA GLN A 758 -10.37 5.09 9.98
C GLN A 758 -9.76 4.70 8.64
N ILE A 759 -9.51 5.66 7.74
CA ILE A 759 -8.91 5.38 6.43
C ILE A 759 -7.41 5.07 6.59
N LEU A 760 -6.67 5.84 7.41
CA LEU A 760 -5.25 5.58 7.68
C LEU A 760 -5.02 4.19 8.28
N ARG A 761 -5.95 3.70 9.11
CA ARG A 761 -5.90 2.35 9.68
C ARG A 761 -5.92 1.25 8.62
N LEU A 762 -6.51 1.48 7.44
CA LEU A 762 -6.50 0.52 6.33
C LEU A 762 -5.10 0.38 5.70
N HIS A 763 -4.23 1.36 5.88
CA HIS A 763 -2.85 1.32 5.40
C HIS A 763 -1.88 0.62 6.36
N VAL A 764 -2.30 0.28 7.58
CA VAL A 764 -1.49 -0.48 8.55
C VAL A 764 -1.76 -1.98 8.42
N SER A 765 -0.79 -2.69 7.84
CA SER A 765 -0.88 -4.12 7.48
C SER A 765 -0.45 -5.08 8.59
N VAL A 766 0.29 -4.59 9.59
CA VAL A 766 0.70 -5.35 10.77
C VAL A 766 -0.43 -5.35 11.83
N PRO A 767 -0.96 -6.52 12.25
CA PRO A 767 -2.05 -6.60 13.22
C PRO A 767 -1.67 -6.13 14.62
N GLN A 768 -0.39 -6.28 15.00
CA GLN A 768 0.12 -5.84 16.30
C GLN A 768 0.18 -4.31 16.44
N CYS A 769 0.00 -3.56 15.35
CA CYS A 769 0.04 -2.09 15.33
C CYS A 769 -1.35 -1.54 15.05
N ASP A 770 -1.76 -0.45 15.70
CA ASP A 770 -3.01 0.25 15.38
C ASP A 770 -2.80 1.77 15.37
N VAL A 771 -3.78 2.48 14.82
CA VAL A 771 -3.73 3.92 14.58
C VAL A 771 -4.54 4.68 15.64
N PHE A 772 -3.91 5.65 16.25
CA PHE A 772 -4.50 6.61 17.18
C PHE A 772 -4.23 8.02 16.69
N GLY A 773 -4.98 9.01 17.16
CA GLY A 773 -4.66 10.38 16.79
C GLY A 773 -5.63 11.42 17.30
N TYR A 774 -5.23 12.68 17.10
CA TYR A 774 -5.98 13.84 17.52
C TYR A 774 -5.52 15.08 16.74
N LEU A 775 -6.37 16.10 16.68
CA LEU A 775 -5.95 17.43 16.27
C LEU A 775 -5.19 18.05 17.44
N SER A 776 -3.96 18.53 17.28
CA SER A 776 -3.13 19.08 18.35
C SER A 776 -3.56 20.49 18.77
N ILE A 777 -2.91 21.04 19.82
CA ILE A 777 -3.22 22.39 20.30
C ILE A 777 -2.70 23.51 19.38
N ASP A 778 -1.81 23.17 18.44
CA ASP A 778 -1.20 24.03 17.42
C ASP A 778 -1.72 23.73 16.00
N HIS A 779 -2.91 23.11 15.89
CA HIS A 779 -3.59 22.83 14.60
C HIS A 779 -2.79 21.93 13.66
N GLU A 780 -2.12 20.93 14.21
CA GLU A 780 -1.53 19.83 13.44
C GLU A 780 -2.31 18.53 13.70
N LEU A 781 -2.39 17.66 12.71
CA LEU A 781 -3.05 16.37 12.85
C LEU A 781 -1.98 15.39 13.31
N VAL A 782 -2.05 15.00 14.58
CA VAL A 782 -1.13 14.06 15.18
C VAL A 782 -1.71 12.67 15.03
N VAL A 783 -0.97 11.80 14.35
CA VAL A 783 -1.30 10.38 14.18
C VAL A 783 -0.21 9.56 14.86
N LEU A 784 -0.61 8.67 15.76
CA LEU A 784 0.27 7.76 16.47
C LEU A 784 0.02 6.34 15.94
N ILE A 785 1.09 5.68 15.50
CA ILE A 785 1.07 4.27 15.14
C ILE A 785 1.82 3.53 16.26
N ALA A 786 1.07 2.79 17.05
CA ALA A 786 1.52 2.22 18.30
C ALA A 786 1.19 0.73 18.38
N PRO A 787 1.99 -0.06 19.12
CA PRO A 787 1.64 -1.44 19.43
C PRO A 787 0.37 -1.51 20.28
N VAL A 788 -0.48 -2.51 20.03
CA VAL A 788 -1.71 -2.74 20.83
C VAL A 788 -1.53 -3.71 22.00
N GLU A 789 -0.40 -4.43 22.04
CA GLU A 789 -0.08 -5.35 23.13
C GLU A 789 0.38 -4.59 24.38
N GLN A 790 0.09 -5.13 25.56
CA GLN A 790 0.46 -4.50 26.84
C GLN A 790 1.98 -4.48 27.07
N GLN A 791 2.68 -5.50 26.57
CA GLN A 791 4.14 -5.65 26.68
C GLN A 791 4.72 -6.01 25.31
N PRO A 792 4.81 -5.04 24.39
CA PRO A 792 5.24 -5.29 23.04
C PRO A 792 6.73 -5.63 22.98
N THR A 793 7.10 -6.51 22.05
CA THR A 793 8.51 -6.84 21.80
C THR A 793 9.21 -5.71 21.04
N PRO A 794 10.56 -5.61 21.12
CA PRO A 794 11.30 -4.64 20.30
C PRO A 794 11.01 -4.75 18.81
N LEU A 795 10.79 -5.97 18.31
CA LEU A 795 10.45 -6.24 16.92
C LEU A 795 9.07 -5.68 16.54
N GLN A 796 8.08 -5.79 17.43
CA GLN A 796 6.75 -5.21 17.21
C GLN A 796 6.81 -3.67 17.19
N ILE A 797 7.59 -3.05 18.09
CA ILE A 797 7.80 -1.59 18.09
C ILE A 797 8.46 -1.14 16.78
N GLU A 798 9.48 -1.87 16.32
CA GLU A 798 10.13 -1.61 15.03
C GLU A 798 9.14 -1.76 13.87
N ALA A 799 8.32 -2.81 13.86
CA ALA A 799 7.30 -3.03 12.83
C ALA A 799 6.28 -1.88 12.77
N CYS A 800 5.78 -1.40 13.91
CA CYS A 800 4.89 -0.24 13.96
C CYS A 800 5.57 1.04 13.48
N SER A 801 6.87 1.18 13.75
CA SER A 801 7.65 2.31 13.25
C SER A 801 7.83 2.27 11.74
N LYS A 802 8.00 1.07 11.17
CA LYS A 802 8.07 0.89 9.71
C LYS A 802 6.72 1.09 9.01
N GLU A 803 5.62 0.74 9.65
CA GLU A 803 4.28 1.12 9.18
C GLU A 803 4.10 2.65 9.15
N ALA A 804 4.63 3.36 10.15
CA ALA A 804 4.60 4.82 10.19
C ALA A 804 5.49 5.45 9.12
N GLU A 805 6.73 4.99 8.95
CA GLU A 805 7.62 5.45 7.87
C GLU A 805 6.98 5.25 6.49
N LYS A 806 6.30 4.13 6.28
CA LYS A 806 5.58 3.85 5.04
C LYS A 806 4.46 4.87 4.79
N ILE A 807 3.66 5.20 5.81
CA ILE A 807 2.58 6.19 5.70
C ILE A 807 3.15 7.60 5.50
N ASP A 808 4.22 7.96 6.21
CA ASP A 808 4.94 9.23 6.00
C ASP A 808 5.38 9.40 4.54
N ALA A 809 6.03 8.37 3.98
CA ALA A 809 6.46 8.39 2.58
C ALA A 809 5.27 8.43 1.60
N LEU A 810 4.15 7.76 1.91
CA LEU A 810 2.92 7.83 1.11
C LEU A 810 2.36 9.26 1.02
N ILE A 811 2.43 10.02 2.11
CA ILE A 811 1.99 11.42 2.18
C ILE A 811 2.96 12.32 1.45
N ASN A 812 4.25 12.28 1.81
CA ASN A 812 5.27 13.19 1.30
C ASN A 812 5.53 13.06 -0.21
N TYR A 813 5.35 11.86 -0.79
CA TYR A 813 5.42 11.65 -2.24
C TYR A 813 4.08 11.87 -2.96
N ALA A 814 3.00 12.13 -2.21
CA ALA A 814 1.61 12.18 -2.67
C ALA A 814 1.26 10.97 -3.54
N SER A 815 1.50 9.78 -3.01
CA SER A 815 1.31 8.52 -3.72
C SER A 815 -0.19 8.20 -3.88
N PRO A 816 -0.68 7.88 -5.09
CA PRO A 816 -2.12 7.67 -5.35
C PRO A 816 -2.73 6.54 -4.50
N THR A 817 -1.90 5.65 -3.97
CA THR A 817 -2.35 4.58 -3.09
C THR A 817 -2.92 5.10 -1.77
N LEU A 818 -2.58 6.33 -1.36
CA LEU A 818 -3.11 7.01 -0.17
C LEU A 818 -3.87 8.28 -0.53
N VAL A 819 -3.27 9.18 -1.33
CA VAL A 819 -3.83 10.50 -1.63
C VAL A 819 -4.96 10.48 -2.66
N SER A 820 -5.43 9.32 -3.10
CA SER A 820 -6.70 9.22 -3.82
C SER A 820 -7.88 9.14 -2.85
N HIS A 821 -7.67 8.72 -1.60
CA HIS A 821 -8.76 8.59 -0.63
C HIS A 821 -9.18 9.95 -0.09
N VAL A 822 -10.46 10.27 -0.15
CA VAL A 822 -11.03 11.46 0.52
C VAL A 822 -11.32 11.09 1.98
N PRO A 823 -10.85 11.86 2.98
CA PRO A 823 -10.24 13.19 2.87
C PRO A 823 -8.70 13.23 2.90
N LEU A 824 -8.00 12.08 2.83
CA LEU A 824 -6.54 12.01 2.88
C LEU A 824 -5.85 12.76 1.72
N SER A 825 -6.55 12.95 0.60
CA SER A 825 -6.06 13.73 -0.53
C SER A 825 -5.78 15.21 -0.20
N ALA A 826 -6.33 15.74 0.89
CA ALA A 826 -6.01 17.06 1.41
C ALA A 826 -4.71 17.13 2.23
N PHE A 827 -4.00 16.02 2.43
CA PHE A 827 -2.71 16.04 3.11
C PHE A 827 -1.64 16.69 2.24
N LEU A 828 -0.85 17.57 2.87
CA LEU A 828 0.16 18.37 2.19
C LEU A 828 1.58 17.82 2.42
N THR A 829 1.91 17.52 3.67
CA THR A 829 3.22 17.02 4.08
C THR A 829 3.12 16.40 5.48
N SER A 830 4.06 15.53 5.84
CA SER A 830 4.18 14.97 7.19
C SER A 830 5.62 15.00 7.72
N GLU A 831 5.75 15.27 9.02
CA GLU A 831 6.98 15.01 9.78
C GLU A 831 6.79 13.77 10.66
N ILE A 832 7.80 12.89 10.70
CA ILE A 832 7.78 11.67 11.51
C ILE A 832 8.81 11.72 12.64
N GLN A 833 8.40 11.25 13.82
CA GLN A 833 9.27 10.91 14.93
C GLN A 833 9.02 9.46 15.34
N THR A 834 10.05 8.62 15.39
CA THR A 834 9.90 7.18 15.68
C THR A 834 10.49 6.80 17.03
N SER A 835 9.78 5.96 17.77
CA SER A 835 10.33 5.29 18.94
C SER A 835 11.23 4.12 18.51
N TYR A 836 12.32 3.90 19.22
CA TYR A 836 13.19 2.73 19.00
C TYR A 836 13.67 2.16 20.32
N VAL A 837 13.97 0.86 20.35
CA VAL A 837 14.51 0.20 21.54
C VAL A 837 16.02 0.14 21.41
N ARG A 838 16.75 0.68 22.40
CA ARG A 838 18.20 0.48 22.46
C ARG A 838 18.47 -0.95 22.90
N SER A 839 19.09 -1.75 22.03
CA SER A 839 19.71 -3.01 22.47
C SER A 839 20.76 -2.69 23.53
N SER A 840 20.73 -3.41 24.65
CA SER A 840 21.79 -3.35 25.67
C SER A 840 23.09 -3.98 25.15
N GLY A 841 23.67 -3.41 24.09
CA GLY A 841 25.10 -3.56 23.80
C GLY A 841 25.84 -2.64 24.76
N GLY A 842 26.75 -3.20 25.54
CA GLY A 842 27.46 -2.50 26.61
C GLY A 842 27.90 -1.10 26.17
N ALA A 843 27.50 -0.09 26.93
CA ALA A 843 28.01 1.26 26.75
C ALA A 843 29.55 1.21 26.69
N PRO A 844 30.21 1.86 25.72
CA PRO A 844 31.62 2.17 25.90
C PRO A 844 31.72 2.94 27.22
N PRO A 845 32.66 2.61 28.13
CA PRO A 845 32.72 3.26 29.42
C PRO A 845 32.86 4.76 29.19
N SER A 846 31.87 5.51 29.70
CA SER A 846 31.94 6.97 29.74
C SER A 846 33.30 7.36 30.33
N PRO A 847 34.01 8.36 29.77
CA PRO A 847 35.24 8.84 30.38
C PRO A 847 34.92 9.28 31.81
N LEU A 848 35.55 8.62 32.78
CA LEU A 848 35.44 8.94 34.19
C LEU A 848 35.66 10.45 34.39
N HIS A 849 34.73 11.09 35.10
CA HIS A 849 34.84 12.48 35.52
C HIS A 849 36.21 12.71 36.20
N PRO A 850 37.00 13.74 35.82
CA PRO A 850 38.33 13.97 36.39
C PRO A 850 38.35 14.17 37.92
N GLY A 851 37.19 14.44 38.53
CA GLY A 851 37.04 14.57 39.98
C GLY A 851 37.13 13.27 40.77
N LEU A 852 36.83 12.10 40.18
CA LEU A 852 36.87 10.82 40.91
C LEU A 852 38.29 10.23 41.01
N CYS A 853 39.17 10.50 40.02
CA CYS A 853 40.57 10.04 40.06
C CYS A 853 41.40 10.76 41.13
N LEU A 854 41.07 12.01 41.45
CA LEU A 854 41.73 12.79 42.51
C LEU A 854 41.40 12.26 43.92
N LEU A 855 40.19 11.74 44.12
CA LEU A 855 39.77 11.17 45.41
C LEU A 855 40.38 9.79 45.67
N LEU A 856 40.59 8.97 44.63
CA LEU A 856 41.29 7.68 44.74
C LEU A 856 42.82 7.84 44.92
N GLY A 857 43.42 8.91 44.39
CA GLY A 857 44.85 9.21 44.62
C GLY A 857 45.18 9.68 46.03
N LEU A 858 44.26 10.38 46.71
CA LEU A 858 44.46 10.90 48.07
C LEU A 858 44.30 9.82 49.16
N VAL A 859 43.53 8.76 48.90
CA VAL A 859 43.35 7.65 49.86
C VAL A 859 44.55 6.68 49.87
N ILE A 860 45.35 6.64 48.79
CA ILE A 860 46.53 5.76 48.68
C ILE A 860 47.81 6.42 49.25
N ALA A 861 47.82 7.75 49.45
CA ALA A 861 48.97 8.48 49.99
C ALA A 861 49.02 8.55 51.53
N ALA A 862 48.03 8.00 52.24
CA ALA A 862 47.91 8.07 53.69
C ALA A 862 47.82 6.69 54.35
N ALA A 863 48.87 5.87 54.21
CA ALA A 863 49.08 4.72 55.09
C ALA A 863 50.59 4.52 55.33
N PRO A 864 51.12 4.77 56.55
CA PRO A 864 52.49 4.47 56.89
C PRO A 864 52.67 2.99 57.28
N VAL A 865 53.88 2.52 56.99
CA VAL A 865 54.48 1.19 57.18
C VAL A 865 54.61 0.77 58.65
N LEU A 866 54.27 -0.49 58.97
CA LEU A 866 54.75 -1.36 60.09
C LEU A 866 54.21 -2.79 59.78
N HIS A 867 54.90 -3.93 59.71
CA HIS A 867 56.14 -4.51 60.30
C HIS A 867 56.69 -5.58 59.30
N GLN A 868 58.00 -5.65 59.00
CA GLN A 868 59.04 -6.53 59.59
C GLN A 868 58.70 -8.03 59.68
N VAL A 869 59.34 -8.88 58.86
CA VAL A 869 60.51 -9.76 59.14
C VAL A 869 61.18 -10.11 57.81
#